data_AF-A0A7S0KQS0-F1
#
_entry.id   AF-A0A7S0KQS0-F1
#
_cell.length_a   1.000
_cell.length_b   1.000
_cell.length_c   1.000
_cell.angle_alpha   90.00
_cell.angle_beta   90.00
_cell.angle_gamma   90.00
#
_symmetry.space_group_name_H-M   'P 1'
#
loop_
_entity.id
_entity.type
_entity.pdbx_description
1 polymer ?
#
loop_
_entity_poly.entity_id
_entity_poly.type
_entity_poly.pdbx_seq_one_letter_code
_entity_poly.pdbx_strand_id
1 'polypeptide(L)'
;MPPRVGASSKVDVLDVKDVTNEAASLPTLEECIALASSDVREKKLVGMLLATKILDDQTPVEAFDRVAKALGSKFLDSLLKPKMSASADAEESEDAMMSATLGLSVCRAFCRSSRFAASKTMEYWLGTFVDAGARRGKYAGLSDEAAADALTCVFAFSLAKVNANVSKGRGGFQLVDGAFEAAIGALVRSKGEQPLASAAVGIIDLTFALTEVLDDAVRAAAVCIPALCAVLHNAVGEDVQLRVLSLLYTLFYEAFLGGLEAPPGVDLPQPESANAPWQNDCLSGLWIVLSSRTPREVRFMAMALVSAVATYSGAKWLTAEKLTPPPVVLAGAVSGGAQKKVPSFLALVTQLTRVEINVALHELLNGEHESNPNRQEITQAAKRDASTSLCLYETLIDAVSDIATLVDDEQFELNDAMGRISATELGKTLETLEDVFRSILSVLEDDVEWHSLDPFLVIGLLRCVSCHIAENPLLEAQRVERLLPYLFNGKFTGEWVSNVMESLGCTSREAEPHLIMCKESLIRFFAAYFMLIADDPTGVETCVNSEWLSLTCSMLVKKHESDDAMDAMFLDMVSGVLRRLMEKFATHEAQLSVEVKSKIMQVVTTTSKDLGIDSLRVMPDHDDESDDLTCLFGRVSLESSANDVDVSDKFAAFSQRLRRLQPE
;
A
#
# COMPACT_ATOMS: atom_id res chain seq x y z
N MET A 1 -93.63 17.89 31.32
CA MET A 1 -93.45 16.44 31.11
C MET A 1 -92.98 16.21 29.67
N PRO A 2 -91.80 15.65 29.44
CA PRO A 2 -91.54 14.90 28.22
C PRO A 2 -91.36 13.42 28.55
N PRO A 3 -91.62 12.53 27.57
CA PRO A 3 -90.49 11.72 27.16
C PRO A 3 -90.41 11.40 25.63
N ARG A 4 -89.19 10.97 25.27
CA ARG A 4 -88.74 10.01 24.24
C ARG A 4 -88.15 10.46 22.89
N VAL A 5 -86.81 10.32 22.87
CA VAL A 5 -85.90 9.54 21.98
C VAL A 5 -85.78 9.90 20.49
N GLY A 6 -84.52 10.12 20.06
CA GLY A 6 -84.06 9.88 18.69
C GLY A 6 -82.61 10.28 18.36
N ALA A 7 -81.66 9.37 18.65
CA ALA A 7 -80.33 9.15 18.02
C ALA A 7 -79.17 10.17 18.18
N SER A 8 -78.01 9.61 18.50
CA SER A 8 -76.73 10.21 18.90
C SER A 8 -75.66 9.86 17.87
N SER A 9 -74.89 10.85 17.38
CA SER A 9 -73.59 10.66 16.73
C SER A 9 -72.48 11.04 17.72
N LYS A 10 -71.69 10.06 18.16
CA LYS A 10 -70.46 10.29 18.91
C LYS A 10 -69.26 9.95 18.04
N VAL A 11 -68.37 10.93 17.96
CA VAL A 11 -66.97 10.83 17.54
C VAL A 11 -66.21 10.19 18.70
N ASP A 12 -65.57 9.05 18.47
CA ASP A 12 -64.65 8.46 19.44
C ASP A 12 -63.23 8.97 19.15
N VAL A 13 -62.78 9.83 20.06
CA VAL A 13 -61.38 10.19 20.27
C VAL A 13 -60.74 8.98 20.96
N LEU A 14 -59.76 8.34 20.32
CA LEU A 14 -58.98 7.26 20.93
C LEU A 14 -58.12 7.83 22.06
N ASP A 15 -58.35 7.32 23.27
CA ASP A 15 -57.69 7.69 24.52
C ASP A 15 -56.29 7.06 24.59
N VAL A 16 -55.26 7.86 24.87
CA VAL A 16 -53.82 7.52 24.80
C VAL A 16 -53.36 6.69 26.03
N LYS A 17 -54.26 5.94 26.67
CA LYS A 17 -53.97 5.23 27.94
C LYS A 17 -53.90 3.71 27.85
N ASP A 18 -54.16 3.11 26.69
CA ASP A 18 -54.08 1.65 26.52
C ASP A 18 -52.69 1.14 26.06
N VAL A 19 -51.64 1.97 26.08
CA VAL A 19 -50.29 1.57 25.61
C VAL A 19 -49.35 1.11 26.75
N THR A 20 -49.76 1.13 28.02
CA THR A 20 -48.79 0.95 29.13
C THR A 20 -49.09 -0.13 30.16
N ASN A 21 -49.84 -1.20 29.84
CA ASN A 21 -49.81 -2.40 30.70
C ASN A 21 -50.32 -3.66 30.00
N GLU A 22 -49.42 -4.40 29.39
CA GLU A 22 -49.40 -5.87 29.38
C GLU A 22 -47.94 -6.29 29.11
N ALA A 23 -47.48 -7.33 29.79
CA ALA A 23 -46.11 -7.82 29.72
C ALA A 23 -45.65 -7.92 28.26
N ALA A 24 -44.65 -7.12 27.86
CA ALA A 24 -44.26 -6.93 26.47
C ALA A 24 -43.88 -8.26 25.80
N SER A 25 -44.86 -8.92 25.20
CA SER A 25 -44.64 -9.94 24.20
C SER A 25 -43.89 -9.27 23.06
N LEU A 26 -42.73 -9.81 22.70
CA LEU A 26 -41.99 -9.38 21.53
C LEU A 26 -42.96 -9.25 20.34
N PRO A 27 -42.97 -8.12 19.63
CA PRO A 27 -43.94 -7.88 18.57
C PRO A 27 -43.79 -8.96 17.50
N THR A 28 -44.91 -9.56 17.11
CA THR A 28 -44.88 -10.75 16.25
C THR A 28 -44.79 -10.38 14.77
N LEU A 29 -44.22 -11.26 13.94
CA LEU A 29 -44.19 -11.09 12.49
C LEU A 29 -45.61 -10.91 11.90
N GLU A 30 -46.60 -11.60 12.45
CA GLU A 30 -47.99 -11.52 11.98
C GLU A 30 -48.65 -10.18 12.33
N GLU A 31 -48.34 -9.60 13.50
CA GLU A 31 -48.75 -8.22 13.85
C GLU A 31 -48.14 -7.19 12.89
N CYS A 32 -46.85 -7.35 12.57
CA CYS A 32 -46.17 -6.51 11.60
C CYS A 32 -46.85 -6.57 10.22
N ILE A 33 -47.16 -7.77 9.73
CA ILE A 33 -47.85 -7.97 8.44
C ILE A 33 -49.25 -7.37 8.45
N ALA A 34 -50.01 -7.54 9.54
CA ALA A 34 -51.36 -6.99 9.67
C ALA A 34 -51.37 -5.45 9.63
N LEU A 35 -50.41 -4.81 10.31
CA LEU A 35 -50.23 -3.36 10.28
C LEU A 35 -49.73 -2.87 8.92
N ALA A 36 -48.76 -3.56 8.32
CA ALA A 36 -48.23 -3.27 7.00
C ALA A 36 -49.28 -3.40 5.87
N SER A 37 -50.27 -4.29 6.04
CA SER A 37 -51.35 -4.50 5.06
C SER A 37 -52.52 -3.51 5.22
N SER A 38 -52.51 -2.64 6.24
CA SER A 38 -53.62 -1.74 6.53
C SER A 38 -53.84 -0.69 5.43
N ASP A 39 -55.07 -0.28 5.18
CA ASP A 39 -55.35 0.87 4.29
C ASP A 39 -55.07 2.22 4.94
N VAL A 40 -54.89 2.24 6.26
CA VAL A 40 -54.59 3.44 7.04
C VAL A 40 -53.08 3.71 7.01
N ARG A 41 -52.69 4.90 6.53
CA ARG A 41 -51.27 5.29 6.36
C ARG A 41 -50.49 5.20 7.66
N GLU A 42 -51.06 5.66 8.77
CA GLU A 42 -50.44 5.66 10.08
C GLU A 42 -50.16 4.23 10.56
N LYS A 43 -51.12 3.31 10.37
CA LYS A 43 -50.94 1.88 10.70
C LYS A 43 -49.86 1.23 9.85
N LYS A 44 -49.77 1.60 8.56
CA LYS A 44 -48.67 1.15 7.68
C LYS A 44 -47.31 1.65 8.13
N LEU A 45 -47.21 2.92 8.56
CA LEU A 45 -45.96 3.48 9.09
C LEU A 45 -45.52 2.78 10.39
N VAL A 46 -46.46 2.45 11.27
CA VAL A 46 -46.16 1.64 12.47
C VAL A 46 -45.71 0.22 12.08
N GLY A 47 -46.35 -0.39 11.08
CA GLY A 47 -45.91 -1.67 10.51
C GLY A 47 -44.48 -1.61 9.95
N MET A 48 -44.09 -0.51 9.31
CA MET A 48 -42.73 -0.28 8.82
C MET A 48 -41.70 -0.15 9.94
N LEU A 49 -42.02 0.62 10.98
CA LEU A 49 -41.15 0.76 12.16
C LEU A 49 -40.99 -0.58 12.91
N LEU A 50 -42.01 -1.42 12.91
CA LEU A 50 -41.91 -2.79 13.44
C LEU A 50 -41.06 -3.68 12.53
N ALA A 51 -41.17 -3.54 11.21
CA ALA A 51 -40.35 -4.29 10.26
C ALA A 51 -38.85 -4.04 10.47
N THR A 52 -38.41 -2.80 10.74
CA THR A 52 -36.98 -2.52 11.01
C THR A 52 -36.46 -3.14 12.30
N LYS A 53 -37.35 -3.50 13.24
CA LYS A 53 -37.01 -4.13 14.52
C LYS A 53 -37.09 -5.66 14.50
N ILE A 54 -38.06 -6.21 13.78
CA ILE A 54 -38.35 -7.65 13.78
C ILE A 54 -37.53 -8.38 12.71
N LEU A 55 -37.19 -7.71 11.60
CA LEU A 55 -36.44 -8.32 10.50
C LEU A 55 -34.93 -8.22 10.78
N ASP A 56 -34.38 -9.27 11.37
CA ASP A 56 -32.96 -9.41 11.69
C ASP A 56 -32.26 -10.48 10.81
N ASP A 57 -30.99 -10.74 11.08
CA ASP A 57 -30.19 -11.69 10.30
C ASP A 57 -30.61 -13.17 10.51
N GLN A 58 -31.44 -13.45 11.53
CA GLN A 58 -31.97 -14.79 11.83
C GLN A 58 -33.36 -15.01 11.23
N THR A 59 -33.96 -13.97 10.68
CA THR A 59 -35.30 -14.00 10.13
C THR A 59 -35.31 -14.79 8.80
N PRO A 60 -36.27 -15.71 8.58
CA PRO A 60 -36.35 -16.47 7.34
C PRO A 60 -36.63 -15.55 6.14
N VAL A 61 -36.01 -15.83 5.00
CA VAL A 61 -36.08 -15.01 3.78
C VAL A 61 -37.53 -14.77 3.34
N GLU A 62 -38.41 -15.75 3.54
CA GLU A 62 -39.84 -15.67 3.22
C GLU A 62 -40.58 -14.58 4.02
N ALA A 63 -40.12 -14.27 5.22
CA ALA A 63 -40.71 -13.21 6.05
C ALA A 63 -40.47 -11.82 5.44
N PHE A 64 -39.27 -11.57 4.90
CA PHE A 64 -38.96 -10.32 4.19
C PHE A 64 -39.88 -10.14 2.97
N ASP A 65 -40.05 -11.18 2.16
CA ASP A 65 -40.94 -11.16 0.99
C ASP A 65 -42.41 -10.91 1.39
N ARG A 66 -42.89 -11.52 2.49
CA ARG A 66 -44.25 -11.33 3.01
C ARG A 66 -44.50 -9.90 3.47
N VAL A 67 -43.57 -9.32 4.23
CA VAL A 67 -43.69 -7.93 4.74
C VAL A 67 -43.58 -6.92 3.59
N ALA A 68 -42.63 -7.11 2.66
CA ALA A 68 -42.49 -6.25 1.49
C ALA A 68 -43.76 -6.25 0.62
N LYS A 69 -44.39 -7.43 0.43
CA LYS A 69 -45.66 -7.56 -0.30
C LYS A 69 -46.82 -6.90 0.44
N ALA A 70 -46.86 -6.98 1.76
CA ALA A 70 -47.89 -6.36 2.61
C ALA A 70 -47.85 -4.82 2.51
N LEU A 71 -46.65 -4.22 2.59
CA LEU A 71 -46.48 -2.77 2.46
C LEU A 71 -46.85 -2.25 1.07
N GLY A 72 -46.44 -2.99 0.03
CA GLY A 72 -46.71 -2.66 -1.37
C GLY A 72 -45.77 -1.59 -1.95
N SER A 73 -45.37 -1.79 -3.20
CA SER A 73 -44.38 -0.93 -3.88
C SER A 73 -44.83 0.52 -4.06
N LYS A 74 -46.13 0.78 -4.25
CA LYS A 74 -46.66 2.16 -4.38
C LYS A 74 -46.49 2.98 -3.11
N PHE A 75 -46.67 2.34 -1.95
CA PHE A 75 -46.51 3.00 -0.66
C PHE A 75 -45.04 3.33 -0.41
N LEU A 76 -44.15 2.36 -0.60
CA LEU A 76 -42.70 2.58 -0.51
C LEU A 76 -42.20 3.64 -1.51
N ASP A 77 -42.69 3.64 -2.76
CA ASP A 77 -42.31 4.67 -3.74
C ASP A 77 -42.72 6.08 -3.30
N SER A 78 -43.89 6.24 -2.66
CA SER A 78 -44.32 7.53 -2.11
C SER A 78 -43.45 8.03 -0.95
N LEU A 79 -42.88 7.10 -0.16
CA LEU A 79 -42.02 7.43 0.97
C LEU A 79 -40.60 7.75 0.48
N LEU A 80 -40.09 6.98 -0.48
CA LEU A 80 -38.76 7.17 -1.06
C LEU A 80 -38.70 8.41 -1.96
N LYS A 81 -39.80 8.76 -2.63
CA LYS A 81 -39.89 9.94 -3.50
C LYS A 81 -40.93 10.93 -2.96
N PRO A 82 -40.67 11.57 -1.81
CA PRO A 82 -41.61 12.54 -1.27
C PRO A 82 -41.81 13.67 -2.28
N LYS A 83 -43.06 14.13 -2.39
CA LYS A 83 -43.43 15.26 -3.25
C LYS A 83 -43.15 16.54 -2.46
N MET A 84 -41.97 17.13 -2.66
CA MET A 84 -41.70 18.47 -2.14
C MET A 84 -42.28 19.50 -3.11
N SER A 85 -43.14 20.38 -2.61
CA SER A 85 -43.61 21.54 -3.37
C SER A 85 -42.53 22.64 -3.32
N ALA A 86 -42.42 23.46 -4.37
CA ALA A 86 -41.44 24.56 -4.40
C ALA A 86 -41.72 25.67 -3.35
N SER A 87 -42.86 25.58 -2.65
CA SER A 87 -43.31 26.47 -1.60
C SER A 87 -43.59 25.72 -0.28
N ALA A 88 -42.97 24.55 -0.08
CA ALA A 88 -43.19 23.75 1.13
C ALA A 88 -42.67 24.50 2.36
N ASP A 89 -43.51 24.58 3.40
CA ASP A 89 -43.11 25.10 4.70
C ASP A 89 -42.09 24.16 5.36
N ALA A 90 -41.34 24.67 6.34
CA ALA A 90 -40.26 23.90 7.00
C ALA A 90 -40.74 22.56 7.61
N GLU A 91 -41.96 22.54 8.13
CA GLU A 91 -42.59 21.36 8.75
C GLU A 91 -42.95 20.29 7.70
N GLU A 92 -43.47 20.68 6.53
CA GLU A 92 -43.77 19.75 5.44
C GLU A 92 -42.49 19.14 4.83
N SER A 93 -41.41 19.92 4.82
CA SER A 93 -40.08 19.45 4.42
C SER A 93 -39.50 18.44 5.42
N GLU A 94 -39.65 18.68 6.72
CA GLU A 94 -39.17 17.77 7.77
C GLU A 94 -39.94 16.44 7.77
N ASP A 95 -41.27 16.49 7.64
CA ASP A 95 -42.11 15.29 7.51
C ASP A 95 -41.75 14.45 6.28
N ALA A 96 -41.47 15.12 5.15
CA ALA A 96 -41.02 14.47 3.93
C ALA A 96 -39.66 13.77 4.12
N MET A 97 -38.73 14.38 4.86
CA MET A 97 -37.42 13.80 5.17
C MET A 97 -37.55 12.60 6.12
N MET A 98 -38.34 12.71 7.18
CA MET A 98 -38.59 11.61 8.12
C MET A 98 -39.23 10.40 7.43
N SER A 99 -40.18 10.67 6.53
CA SER A 99 -40.80 9.67 5.67
C SER A 99 -39.76 8.98 4.76
N ALA A 100 -38.86 9.74 4.13
CA ALA A 100 -37.81 9.18 3.29
C ALA A 100 -36.81 8.34 4.11
N THR A 101 -36.39 8.82 5.28
CA THR A 101 -35.50 8.08 6.20
C THR A 101 -36.08 6.73 6.59
N LEU A 102 -37.36 6.69 6.99
CA LEU A 102 -38.02 5.42 7.31
C LEU A 102 -38.13 4.50 6.10
N GLY A 103 -38.44 5.06 4.92
CA GLY A 103 -38.46 4.33 3.66
C GLY A 103 -37.11 3.67 3.32
N LEU A 104 -36.03 4.42 3.46
CA LEU A 104 -34.66 3.94 3.22
C LEU A 104 -34.26 2.85 4.23
N SER A 105 -34.55 3.04 5.51
CA SER A 105 -34.25 2.07 6.56
C SER A 105 -34.96 0.73 6.39
N VAL A 106 -36.25 0.76 6.00
CA VAL A 106 -36.99 -0.46 5.68
C VAL A 106 -36.46 -1.13 4.41
N CYS A 107 -36.09 -0.36 3.38
CA CYS A 107 -35.49 -0.92 2.18
C CYS A 107 -34.15 -1.60 2.49
N ARG A 108 -33.30 -0.98 3.34
CA ARG A 108 -32.08 -1.60 3.83
C ARG A 108 -32.35 -2.93 4.52
N ALA A 109 -33.36 -2.98 5.41
CA ALA A 109 -33.74 -4.22 6.08
C ALA A 109 -34.15 -5.30 5.06
N PHE A 110 -34.96 -4.94 4.05
CA PHE A 110 -35.34 -5.88 2.99
C PHE A 110 -34.16 -6.33 2.11
N CYS A 111 -33.16 -5.47 1.89
CA CYS A 111 -31.97 -5.81 1.12
C CYS A 111 -31.08 -6.90 1.75
N ARG A 112 -31.33 -7.30 3.02
CA ARG A 112 -30.75 -8.53 3.59
C ARG A 112 -31.17 -9.79 2.83
N SER A 113 -32.37 -9.79 2.23
CA SER A 113 -32.78 -10.83 1.28
C SER A 113 -32.14 -10.56 -0.09
N SER A 114 -31.19 -11.41 -0.50
CA SER A 114 -30.55 -11.32 -1.81
C SER A 114 -31.57 -11.39 -2.97
N ARG A 115 -32.68 -12.11 -2.77
CA ARG A 115 -33.79 -12.17 -3.71
C ARG A 115 -34.50 -10.84 -3.86
N PHE A 116 -34.76 -10.14 -2.75
CA PHE A 116 -35.36 -8.81 -2.78
C PHE A 116 -34.37 -7.78 -3.35
N ALA A 117 -33.11 -7.82 -2.91
CA ALA A 117 -32.05 -6.95 -3.40
C ALA A 117 -31.87 -7.07 -4.91
N ALA A 118 -31.94 -8.27 -5.50
CA ALA A 118 -31.85 -8.45 -6.95
C ALA A 118 -33.16 -8.21 -7.73
N SER A 119 -34.23 -7.74 -7.07
CA SER A 119 -35.56 -7.60 -7.67
C SER A 119 -35.67 -6.44 -8.65
N LYS A 120 -36.62 -6.52 -9.59
CA LYS A 120 -36.95 -5.42 -10.51
C LYS A 120 -37.47 -4.18 -9.79
N THR A 121 -38.10 -4.35 -8.63
CA THR A 121 -38.58 -3.24 -7.80
C THR A 121 -37.39 -2.45 -7.26
N MET A 122 -36.36 -3.15 -6.79
CA MET A 122 -35.13 -2.53 -6.32
C MET A 122 -34.38 -1.80 -7.44
N GLU A 123 -34.31 -2.43 -8.62
CA GLU A 123 -33.71 -1.85 -9.83
C GLU A 123 -34.37 -0.51 -10.22
N TYR A 124 -35.70 -0.41 -10.07
CA TYR A 124 -36.44 0.82 -10.35
C TYR A 124 -36.12 1.98 -9.37
N TRP A 125 -35.75 1.67 -8.12
CA TRP A 125 -35.40 2.69 -7.12
C TRP A 125 -33.92 3.04 -7.07
N LEU A 126 -33.10 2.39 -7.88
CA LEU A 126 -31.65 2.45 -7.78
C LEU A 126 -31.10 3.87 -7.93
N GLY A 127 -31.54 4.61 -8.95
CA GLY A 127 -31.16 6.02 -9.11
C GLY A 127 -31.63 6.89 -7.93
N THR A 128 -32.76 6.53 -7.29
CA THR A 128 -33.24 7.21 -6.08
C THR A 128 -32.32 6.96 -4.88
N PHE A 129 -31.81 5.75 -4.71
CA PHE A 129 -30.85 5.44 -3.66
C PHE A 129 -29.50 6.13 -3.90
N VAL A 130 -29.04 6.20 -5.16
CA VAL A 130 -27.83 6.96 -5.51
C VAL A 130 -28.00 8.44 -5.16
N ASP A 131 -29.12 9.06 -5.55
CA ASP A 131 -29.39 10.47 -5.23
C ASP A 131 -29.56 10.71 -3.73
N ALA A 132 -30.19 9.79 -3.00
CA ALA A 132 -30.31 9.88 -1.55
C ALA A 132 -28.96 9.73 -0.84
N GLY A 133 -28.13 8.77 -1.24
CA GLY A 133 -26.77 8.58 -0.71
C GLY A 133 -25.85 9.77 -1.03
N ALA A 134 -25.99 10.35 -2.23
CA ALA A 134 -25.29 11.57 -2.63
C ALA A 134 -25.89 12.85 -2.02
N ARG A 135 -27.06 12.77 -1.36
CA ARG A 135 -27.86 13.91 -0.90
C ARG A 135 -28.11 14.96 -1.98
N ARG A 136 -28.45 14.52 -3.20
CA ARG A 136 -28.73 15.41 -4.33
C ARG A 136 -30.19 15.85 -4.36
N GLY A 137 -30.42 17.10 -4.74
CA GLY A 137 -31.74 17.67 -4.92
C GLY A 137 -32.59 17.60 -3.64
N LYS A 138 -33.75 16.94 -3.72
CA LYS A 138 -34.71 16.82 -2.61
C LYS A 138 -34.22 16.00 -1.41
N TYR A 139 -33.05 15.36 -1.51
CA TYR A 139 -32.42 14.59 -0.44
C TYR A 139 -31.31 15.34 0.29
N ALA A 140 -31.10 16.63 0.00
CA ALA A 140 -30.02 17.45 0.57
C ALA A 140 -30.02 17.47 2.11
N GLY A 141 -31.19 17.39 2.74
CA GLY A 141 -31.34 17.43 4.21
C GLY A 141 -31.38 16.07 4.91
N LEU A 142 -31.09 14.96 4.24
CA LEU A 142 -31.05 13.64 4.89
C LEU A 142 -29.92 13.54 5.93
N SER A 143 -30.11 12.71 6.97
CA SER A 143 -29.06 12.40 7.96
C SER A 143 -28.00 11.44 7.41
N ASP A 144 -26.89 11.24 8.14
CA ASP A 144 -25.80 10.33 7.75
C ASP A 144 -26.26 8.87 7.77
N GLU A 145 -27.15 8.50 8.69
CA GLU A 145 -27.77 7.18 8.73
C GLU A 145 -28.67 6.93 7.51
N ALA A 146 -29.51 7.91 7.13
CA ALA A 146 -30.39 7.77 5.98
C ALA A 146 -29.60 7.64 4.67
N ALA A 147 -28.54 8.44 4.51
CA ALA A 147 -27.64 8.35 3.37
C ALA A 147 -26.87 7.00 3.36
N ALA A 148 -26.45 6.50 4.52
CA ALA A 148 -25.81 5.21 4.67
C ALA A 148 -26.76 4.05 4.29
N ASP A 149 -28.03 4.12 4.71
CA ASP A 149 -29.05 3.14 4.36
C ASP A 149 -29.28 3.09 2.84
N ALA A 150 -29.28 4.25 2.18
CA ALA A 150 -29.37 4.35 0.73
C ALA A 150 -28.15 3.73 0.02
N LEU A 151 -26.93 4.02 0.46
CA LEU A 151 -25.72 3.41 -0.12
C LEU A 151 -25.66 1.91 0.14
N THR A 152 -26.08 1.46 1.32
CA THR A 152 -26.17 0.02 1.65
C THR A 152 -27.15 -0.71 0.72
N CYS A 153 -28.26 -0.06 0.39
CA CYS A 153 -29.22 -0.55 -0.61
C CYS A 153 -28.58 -0.71 -2.00
N VAL A 154 -27.81 0.28 -2.46
CA VAL A 154 -27.07 0.21 -3.74
C VAL A 154 -26.04 -0.92 -3.71
N PHE A 155 -25.29 -1.05 -2.62
CA PHE A 155 -24.29 -2.10 -2.44
C PHE A 155 -24.92 -3.50 -2.50
N ALA A 156 -25.99 -3.72 -1.72
CA ALA A 156 -26.68 -5.00 -1.67
C ALA A 156 -27.28 -5.41 -3.03
N PHE A 157 -27.88 -4.47 -3.75
CA PHE A 157 -28.36 -4.70 -5.13
C PHE A 157 -27.21 -5.14 -6.04
N SER A 158 -26.11 -4.39 -6.00
CA SER A 158 -24.95 -4.60 -6.87
C SER A 158 -24.30 -5.96 -6.60
N LEU A 159 -24.03 -6.28 -5.34
CA LEU A 159 -23.48 -7.57 -4.92
C LEU A 159 -24.39 -8.74 -5.31
N ALA A 160 -25.71 -8.60 -5.15
CA ALA A 160 -26.65 -9.64 -5.53
C ALA A 160 -26.67 -9.90 -7.05
N LYS A 161 -26.51 -8.85 -7.88
CA LYS A 161 -26.41 -8.98 -9.35
C LYS A 161 -25.08 -9.61 -9.77
N VAL A 162 -23.97 -9.23 -9.14
CA VAL A 162 -22.64 -9.84 -9.36
C VAL A 162 -22.72 -11.34 -9.09
N ASN A 163 -23.20 -11.74 -7.92
CA ASN A 163 -23.35 -13.16 -7.55
C ASN A 163 -24.29 -13.93 -8.50
N ALA A 164 -25.37 -13.29 -8.96
CA ALA A 164 -26.28 -13.87 -9.94
C ALA A 164 -25.67 -14.03 -11.34
N ASN A 165 -24.71 -13.18 -11.71
CA ASN A 165 -23.99 -13.27 -12.98
C ASN A 165 -22.90 -14.34 -12.94
N VAL A 166 -22.11 -14.36 -11.85
CA VAL A 166 -21.09 -15.39 -11.58
C VAL A 166 -21.71 -16.79 -11.61
N SER A 167 -22.83 -17.00 -10.91
CA SER A 167 -23.56 -18.28 -10.90
C SER A 167 -24.12 -18.70 -12.26
N LYS A 168 -24.29 -17.77 -13.20
CA LYS A 168 -24.77 -18.04 -14.56
C LYS A 168 -23.63 -18.12 -15.59
N GLY A 169 -22.38 -18.04 -15.16
CA GLY A 169 -21.20 -17.99 -16.05
C GLY A 169 -21.22 -16.77 -16.98
N ARG A 170 -21.88 -15.67 -16.59
CA ARG A 170 -21.90 -14.41 -17.34
C ARG A 170 -20.88 -13.46 -16.73
N GLY A 171 -19.95 -12.95 -17.54
CA GLY A 171 -19.09 -11.82 -17.17
C GLY A 171 -19.83 -10.49 -17.32
N GLY A 172 -19.30 -9.43 -16.69
CA GLY A 172 -19.77 -8.06 -16.83
C GLY A 172 -20.96 -7.69 -15.94
N PHE A 173 -20.67 -7.09 -14.79
CA PHE A 173 -21.62 -6.24 -14.07
C PHE A 173 -20.93 -4.89 -13.82
N GLN A 174 -21.55 -3.82 -14.31
CA GLN A 174 -21.11 -2.47 -13.99
C GLN A 174 -21.92 -1.93 -12.83
N LEU A 175 -21.24 -1.20 -11.95
CA LEU A 175 -21.90 -0.42 -10.92
C LEU A 175 -22.85 0.60 -11.57
N VAL A 176 -23.87 0.98 -10.83
CA VAL A 176 -24.84 2.00 -11.23
C VAL A 176 -24.14 3.35 -11.44
N ASP A 177 -24.46 4.02 -12.54
CA ASP A 177 -23.99 5.36 -12.83
C ASP A 177 -24.18 6.30 -11.63
N GLY A 178 -23.11 6.99 -11.22
CA GLY A 178 -23.14 7.95 -10.12
C GLY A 178 -22.97 7.34 -8.72
N ALA A 179 -22.97 6.01 -8.56
CA ALA A 179 -22.84 5.37 -7.25
C ALA A 179 -21.44 5.54 -6.65
N PHE A 180 -20.39 5.47 -7.49
CA PHE A 180 -19.01 5.69 -7.07
C PHE A 180 -18.80 7.13 -6.58
N GLU A 181 -19.28 8.11 -7.34
CA GLU A 181 -19.23 9.54 -7.00
C GLU A 181 -20.06 9.85 -5.74
N ALA A 182 -21.21 9.19 -5.58
CA ALA A 182 -22.02 9.29 -4.37
C ALA A 182 -21.27 8.78 -3.14
N ALA A 183 -20.56 7.66 -3.27
CA ALA A 183 -19.75 7.08 -2.20
C ALA A 183 -18.56 7.97 -1.83
N ILE A 184 -17.83 8.51 -2.80
CA ILE A 184 -16.74 9.48 -2.54
C ILE A 184 -17.29 10.71 -1.83
N GLY A 185 -18.38 11.29 -2.33
CA GLY A 185 -19.01 12.44 -1.69
C GLY A 185 -19.45 12.14 -0.26
N ALA A 186 -19.91 10.91 0.01
CA ALA A 186 -20.26 10.46 1.35
C ALA A 186 -19.04 10.33 2.28
N LEU A 187 -17.90 9.81 1.80
CA LEU A 187 -16.66 9.77 2.59
C LEU A 187 -16.15 11.17 2.94
N VAL A 188 -16.19 12.10 1.99
CA VAL A 188 -15.76 13.49 2.23
C VAL A 188 -16.62 14.15 3.32
N ARG A 189 -17.91 13.79 3.41
CA ARG A 189 -18.83 14.31 4.43
C ARG A 189 -18.71 13.63 5.78
N SER A 190 -18.45 12.31 5.81
CA SER A 190 -18.59 11.50 7.02
C SER A 190 -17.64 11.88 8.14
N LYS A 191 -16.48 12.50 7.84
CA LYS A 191 -15.44 12.83 8.83
C LYS A 191 -15.09 11.68 9.78
N GLY A 192 -15.26 10.42 9.35
CA GLY A 192 -15.04 9.23 10.17
C GLY A 192 -16.27 8.65 10.88
N GLU A 193 -17.49 9.13 10.63
CA GLU A 193 -18.71 8.56 11.21
C GLU A 193 -19.10 7.19 10.61
N GLN A 194 -19.31 6.22 11.52
CA GLN A 194 -19.47 4.78 11.28
C GLN A 194 -20.37 4.36 10.11
N PRO A 195 -21.69 4.67 10.10
CA PRO A 195 -22.58 4.02 9.14
C PRO A 195 -22.33 4.50 7.71
N LEU A 196 -22.11 5.80 7.53
CA LEU A 196 -21.92 6.40 6.21
C LEU A 196 -20.57 6.04 5.61
N ALA A 197 -19.49 6.12 6.40
CA ALA A 197 -18.17 5.72 5.94
C ALA A 197 -18.13 4.24 5.56
N SER A 198 -18.69 3.36 6.40
CA SER A 198 -18.69 1.91 6.14
C SER A 198 -19.47 1.52 4.88
N ALA A 199 -20.61 2.16 4.63
CA ALA A 199 -21.41 1.93 3.43
C ALA A 199 -20.70 2.44 2.16
N ALA A 200 -20.10 3.62 2.22
CA ALA A 200 -19.36 4.20 1.10
C ALA A 200 -18.09 3.40 0.77
N VAL A 201 -17.32 2.96 1.77
CA VAL A 201 -16.16 2.08 1.55
C VAL A 201 -16.58 0.77 0.88
N GLY A 202 -17.74 0.20 1.23
CA GLY A 202 -18.26 -1.00 0.57
C GLY A 202 -18.54 -0.80 -0.93
N ILE A 203 -19.08 0.36 -1.32
CA ILE A 203 -19.28 0.68 -2.74
C ILE A 203 -17.95 0.83 -3.49
N ILE A 204 -16.99 1.52 -2.88
CA ILE A 204 -15.67 1.75 -3.48
C ILE A 204 -14.93 0.43 -3.67
N ASP A 205 -14.88 -0.40 -2.64
CA ASP A 205 -14.27 -1.75 -2.68
C ASP A 205 -14.90 -2.60 -3.80
N LEU A 206 -16.24 -2.62 -3.89
CA LEU A 206 -16.94 -3.30 -4.98
C LEU A 206 -16.62 -2.71 -6.36
N THR A 207 -16.39 -1.41 -6.46
CA THR A 207 -16.01 -0.76 -7.74
C THR A 207 -14.69 -1.31 -8.24
N PHE A 208 -13.68 -1.41 -7.37
CA PHE A 208 -12.38 -1.98 -7.74
C PHE A 208 -12.47 -3.46 -8.05
N ALA A 209 -13.27 -4.23 -7.30
CA ALA A 209 -13.50 -5.64 -7.59
C ALA A 209 -14.18 -5.89 -8.95
N LEU A 210 -14.88 -4.90 -9.51
CA LEU A 210 -15.57 -4.98 -10.80
C LEU A 210 -14.81 -4.33 -11.95
N THR A 211 -13.73 -3.60 -11.67
CA THR A 211 -13.00 -2.86 -12.68
C THR A 211 -11.98 -3.77 -13.35
N GLU A 212 -12.24 -4.14 -14.61
CA GLU A 212 -11.34 -4.98 -15.42
C GLU A 212 -10.28 -4.14 -16.17
N VAL A 213 -10.55 -2.85 -16.36
CA VAL A 213 -9.66 -1.93 -17.10
C VAL A 213 -8.76 -1.18 -16.12
N LEU A 214 -7.46 -1.43 -16.22
CA LEU A 214 -6.46 -0.88 -15.32
C LEU A 214 -6.47 0.66 -15.26
N ASP A 215 -6.58 1.34 -16.41
CA ASP A 215 -6.64 2.80 -16.47
C ASP A 215 -7.83 3.40 -15.70
N ASP A 216 -8.96 2.71 -15.70
CA ASP A 216 -10.16 3.13 -14.99
C ASP A 216 -10.02 2.90 -13.48
N ALA A 217 -9.33 1.83 -13.08
CA ALA A 217 -8.98 1.58 -11.69
C ALA A 217 -8.01 2.66 -11.18
N VAL A 218 -6.96 3.00 -11.93
CA VAL A 218 -6.02 4.06 -11.55
C VAL A 218 -6.73 5.41 -11.43
N ARG A 219 -7.63 5.74 -12.37
CA ARG A 219 -8.48 6.95 -12.30
C ARG A 219 -9.38 6.97 -11.06
N ALA A 220 -10.05 5.86 -10.78
CA ALA A 220 -10.90 5.74 -9.60
C ALA A 220 -10.08 5.89 -8.30
N ALA A 221 -8.91 5.27 -8.24
CA ALA A 221 -7.99 5.34 -7.10
C ALA A 221 -7.55 6.78 -6.83
N ALA A 222 -7.14 7.50 -7.86
CA ALA A 222 -6.71 8.90 -7.77
C ALA A 222 -7.75 9.79 -7.07
N VAL A 223 -9.05 9.57 -7.36
CA VAL A 223 -10.14 10.39 -6.83
C VAL A 223 -10.50 10.00 -5.38
N CYS A 224 -10.44 8.71 -5.01
CA CYS A 224 -10.90 8.27 -3.71
C CYS A 224 -9.81 8.27 -2.61
N ILE A 225 -8.52 8.19 -2.96
CA ILE A 225 -7.41 8.15 -1.99
C ILE A 225 -7.50 9.26 -0.93
N PRO A 226 -7.71 10.55 -1.28
CA PRO A 226 -7.81 11.61 -0.28
C PRO A 226 -8.89 11.37 0.78
N ALA A 227 -10.08 10.93 0.33
CA ALA A 227 -11.20 10.66 1.23
C ALA A 227 -10.95 9.42 2.09
N LEU A 228 -10.32 8.38 1.54
CA LEU A 228 -9.92 7.19 2.29
C LEU A 228 -8.87 7.52 3.36
N CYS A 229 -7.84 8.31 3.04
CA CYS A 229 -6.84 8.75 4.01
C CYS A 229 -7.48 9.54 5.16
N ALA A 230 -8.43 10.42 4.87
CA ALA A 230 -9.18 11.14 5.89
C ALA A 230 -9.97 10.20 6.82
N VAL A 231 -10.57 9.12 6.30
CA VAL A 231 -11.24 8.11 7.14
C VAL A 231 -10.24 7.32 7.97
N LEU A 232 -9.09 6.94 7.39
CA LEU A 232 -8.01 6.25 8.12
C LEU A 232 -7.55 7.06 9.33
N HIS A 233 -7.47 8.39 9.19
CA HIS A 233 -7.12 9.31 10.27
C HIS A 233 -8.25 9.41 11.32
N ASN A 234 -9.50 9.64 10.90
CA ASN A 234 -10.57 10.04 11.82
C ASN A 234 -11.29 8.86 12.51
N ALA A 235 -11.36 7.68 11.89
CA ALA A 235 -12.14 6.53 12.40
C ALA A 235 -11.37 5.69 13.43
N VAL A 236 -10.69 6.34 14.39
CA VAL A 236 -9.73 5.67 15.28
C VAL A 236 -10.38 4.57 16.12
N GLY A 237 -9.88 3.34 15.96
CA GLY A 237 -10.36 2.18 16.72
C GLY A 237 -11.64 1.55 16.18
N GLU A 238 -12.09 1.99 15.00
CA GLU A 238 -13.30 1.49 14.34
C GLU A 238 -12.99 0.44 13.26
N ASP A 239 -13.92 -0.48 13.00
CA ASP A 239 -13.77 -1.51 11.96
C ASP A 239 -13.54 -0.90 10.56
N VAL A 240 -14.16 0.25 10.29
CA VAL A 240 -14.01 0.94 9.00
C VAL A 240 -12.57 1.42 8.77
N GLN A 241 -11.82 1.75 9.82
CA GLN A 241 -10.40 2.13 9.71
C GLN A 241 -9.56 0.99 9.14
N LEU A 242 -9.79 -0.23 9.61
CA LEU A 242 -9.07 -1.42 9.15
C LEU A 242 -9.46 -1.81 7.72
N ARG A 243 -10.73 -1.66 7.36
CA ARG A 243 -11.20 -1.86 5.98
C ARG A 243 -10.56 -0.85 5.02
N VAL A 244 -10.47 0.41 5.43
CA VAL A 244 -9.81 1.47 4.66
C VAL A 244 -8.31 1.22 4.54
N LEU A 245 -7.64 0.77 5.61
CA LEU A 245 -6.23 0.39 5.56
C LEU A 245 -5.99 -0.71 4.51
N SER A 246 -6.83 -1.75 4.51
CA SER A 246 -6.74 -2.84 3.52
C SER A 246 -6.97 -2.34 2.10
N LEU A 247 -7.98 -1.50 1.89
CA LEU A 247 -8.27 -0.95 0.58
C LEU A 247 -7.13 -0.05 0.09
N LEU A 248 -6.62 0.85 0.93
CA LEU A 248 -5.47 1.70 0.58
C LEU A 248 -4.24 0.86 0.26
N TYR A 249 -3.96 -0.20 1.03
CA TYR A 249 -2.86 -1.11 0.74
C TYR A 249 -3.00 -1.75 -0.65
N THR A 250 -4.17 -2.31 -0.96
CA THR A 250 -4.44 -2.90 -2.29
C THR A 250 -4.32 -1.86 -3.40
N LEU A 251 -4.88 -0.66 -3.21
CA LEU A 251 -4.81 0.40 -4.21
C LEU A 251 -3.37 0.84 -4.48
N PHE A 252 -2.56 1.03 -3.43
CA PHE A 252 -1.18 1.45 -3.63
C PHE A 252 -0.30 0.35 -4.24
N TYR A 253 -0.55 -0.91 -3.86
CA TYR A 253 0.17 -2.05 -4.41
C TYR A 253 -0.15 -2.28 -5.90
N GLU A 254 -1.44 -2.32 -6.26
CA GLU A 254 -1.89 -2.60 -7.62
C GLU A 254 -1.72 -1.39 -8.56
N ALA A 255 -1.96 -0.17 -8.09
CA ALA A 255 -1.96 1.01 -8.96
C ALA A 255 -0.60 1.69 -9.13
N PHE A 256 0.32 1.61 -8.15
CA PHE A 256 1.53 2.45 -8.16
C PHE A 256 2.85 1.68 -8.10
N LEU A 257 2.94 0.55 -7.40
CA LEU A 257 4.18 -0.24 -7.32
C LEU A 257 4.43 -1.13 -8.56
N GLY A 258 3.42 -1.34 -9.41
CA GLY A 258 3.54 -2.06 -10.68
C GLY A 258 4.23 -1.29 -11.81
N GLY A 259 4.73 -0.06 -11.55
CA GLY A 259 5.37 0.78 -12.59
C GLY A 259 4.38 1.34 -13.62
N LEU A 260 3.10 1.45 -13.25
CA LEU A 260 2.07 1.98 -14.13
C LEU A 260 2.22 3.49 -14.24
N GLU A 261 2.55 3.97 -15.44
CA GLU A 261 2.44 5.39 -15.76
C GLU A 261 0.98 5.81 -15.58
N ALA A 262 0.74 6.87 -14.80
CA ALA A 262 -0.59 7.42 -14.65
C ALA A 262 -1.17 7.77 -16.03
N PRO A 263 -2.41 7.37 -16.36
CA PRO A 263 -3.00 7.68 -17.66
C PRO A 263 -2.98 9.20 -17.94
N PRO A 264 -2.84 9.63 -19.20
CA PRO A 264 -2.83 11.05 -19.55
C PRO A 264 -4.07 11.78 -19.01
N GLY A 265 -3.86 12.86 -18.26
CA GLY A 265 -4.93 13.68 -17.67
C GLY A 265 -5.42 13.21 -16.29
N VAL A 266 -4.77 12.20 -15.70
CA VAL A 266 -4.95 11.86 -14.28
C VAL A 266 -3.92 12.63 -13.47
N ASP A 267 -4.33 13.78 -12.95
CA ASP A 267 -3.59 14.44 -11.87
C ASP A 267 -3.77 13.58 -10.62
N LEU A 268 -2.90 12.58 -10.44
CA LEU A 268 -2.70 12.02 -9.12
C LEU A 268 -2.33 13.19 -8.21
N PRO A 269 -2.86 13.28 -6.98
CA PRO A 269 -2.52 14.35 -6.06
C PRO A 269 -0.99 14.51 -6.01
N GLN A 270 -0.49 15.63 -6.53
CA GLN A 270 0.90 15.71 -6.99
C GLN A 270 1.89 15.35 -5.86
N PRO A 271 2.88 14.48 -6.13
CA PRO A 271 3.92 14.12 -5.16
C PRO A 271 4.80 15.31 -4.77
N GLU A 272 4.87 16.35 -5.61
CA GLU A 272 5.82 17.48 -5.47
C GLU A 272 5.62 18.35 -4.23
N SER A 273 4.44 18.30 -3.58
CA SER A 273 4.30 18.84 -2.23
C SER A 273 4.25 17.70 -1.23
N ALA A 274 5.42 17.20 -0.82
CA ALA A 274 5.52 16.53 0.48
C ALA A 274 4.72 17.38 1.47
N ASN A 275 3.73 16.78 2.15
CA ASN A 275 2.70 17.40 3.00
C ASN A 275 1.37 17.81 2.33
N ALA A 276 0.96 17.19 1.22
CA ALA A 276 -0.42 17.33 0.74
C ALA A 276 -1.42 16.90 1.85
N PRO A 277 -2.63 17.49 1.95
CA PRO A 277 -3.56 17.19 3.05
C PRO A 277 -3.82 15.69 3.25
N TRP A 278 -4.01 14.95 2.15
CA TRP A 278 -4.24 13.50 2.20
C TRP A 278 -3.00 12.71 2.67
N GLN A 279 -1.78 13.16 2.34
CA GLN A 279 -0.54 12.53 2.80
C GLN A 279 -0.42 12.66 4.31
N ASN A 280 -0.80 13.81 4.86
CA ASN A 280 -0.81 14.07 6.30
C ASN A 280 -1.88 13.24 7.02
N ASP A 281 -3.06 13.11 6.42
CA ASP A 281 -4.12 12.23 6.94
C ASP A 281 -3.68 10.76 6.91
N CYS A 282 -3.07 10.30 5.81
CA CYS A 282 -2.53 8.95 5.68
C CYS A 282 -1.47 8.68 6.75
N LEU A 283 -0.49 9.57 6.90
CA LEU A 283 0.58 9.47 7.89
C LEU A 283 -0.01 9.46 9.31
N SER A 284 -0.95 10.36 9.62
CA SER A 284 -1.61 10.41 10.93
C SER A 284 -2.33 9.09 11.26
N GLY A 285 -3.10 8.56 10.31
CA GLY A 285 -3.80 7.28 10.46
C GLY A 285 -2.83 6.11 10.66
N LEU A 286 -1.77 6.02 9.86
CA LEU A 286 -0.73 5.01 10.01
C LEU A 286 0.02 5.12 11.33
N TRP A 287 0.31 6.34 11.79
CA TRP A 287 0.95 6.58 13.08
C TRP A 287 0.09 6.04 14.23
N ILE A 288 -1.23 6.23 14.17
CA ILE A 288 -2.18 5.69 15.15
C ILE A 288 -2.17 4.16 15.12
N VAL A 289 -2.28 3.55 13.94
CA VAL A 289 -2.32 2.09 13.77
C VAL A 289 -1.03 1.43 14.26
N LEU A 290 0.13 1.97 13.89
CA LEU A 290 1.45 1.42 14.23
C LEU A 290 1.86 1.69 15.69
N SER A 291 1.33 2.75 16.32
CA SER A 291 1.55 3.02 17.75
C SER A 291 0.63 2.21 18.67
N SER A 292 -0.43 1.62 18.11
CA SER A 292 -1.44 0.88 18.86
C SER A 292 -1.08 -0.61 18.99
N ARG A 293 -1.74 -1.31 19.92
CA ARG A 293 -1.66 -2.77 20.02
C ARG A 293 -2.52 -3.42 18.93
N THR A 294 -2.06 -3.34 17.69
CA THR A 294 -2.74 -3.93 16.55
C THR A 294 -2.32 -5.39 16.32
N PRO A 295 -3.23 -6.24 15.78
CA PRO A 295 -2.87 -7.57 15.32
C PRO A 295 -1.70 -7.55 14.33
N ARG A 296 -0.94 -8.64 14.30
CA ARG A 296 0.29 -8.74 13.49
C ARG A 296 0.01 -8.46 12.01
N GLU A 297 -1.07 -9.01 11.47
CA GLU A 297 -1.46 -8.90 10.06
C GLU A 297 -1.77 -7.44 9.69
N VAL A 298 -2.48 -6.73 10.57
CA VAL A 298 -2.80 -5.31 10.41
C VAL A 298 -1.54 -4.46 10.43
N ARG A 299 -0.59 -4.79 11.31
CA ARG A 299 0.70 -4.09 11.41
C ARG A 299 1.52 -4.23 10.13
N PHE A 300 1.64 -5.45 9.58
CA PHE A 300 2.36 -5.67 8.32
C PHE A 300 1.71 -4.97 7.14
N MET A 301 0.37 -4.97 7.08
CA MET A 301 -0.37 -4.21 6.06
C MET A 301 -0.09 -2.71 6.16
N ALA A 302 -0.05 -2.16 7.37
CA ALA A 302 0.33 -0.76 7.60
C ALA A 302 1.79 -0.48 7.23
N MET A 303 2.73 -1.36 7.57
CA MET A 303 4.14 -1.22 7.19
C MET A 303 4.33 -1.28 5.67
N ALA A 304 3.63 -2.18 4.98
CA ALA A 304 3.65 -2.27 3.53
C ALA A 304 3.07 -1.00 2.87
N LEU A 305 1.97 -0.47 3.41
CA LEU A 305 1.41 0.79 2.95
C LEU A 305 2.36 1.97 3.20
N VAL A 306 3.09 1.99 4.33
CA VAL A 306 4.13 3.01 4.59
C VAL A 306 5.20 2.99 3.49
N SER A 307 5.73 1.81 3.15
CA SER A 307 6.73 1.68 2.07
C SER A 307 6.16 2.19 0.75
N ALA A 308 4.96 1.75 0.35
CA ALA A 308 4.34 2.15 -0.91
C ALA A 308 4.08 3.67 -1.01
N VAL A 309 3.54 4.27 0.06
CA VAL A 309 3.25 5.72 0.09
C VAL A 309 4.54 6.54 0.15
N ALA A 310 5.58 6.07 0.83
CA ALA A 310 6.87 6.75 0.88
C ALA A 310 7.59 6.70 -0.48
N THR A 311 7.57 5.56 -1.17
CA THR A 311 8.08 5.46 -2.55
C THR A 311 7.32 6.41 -3.49
N TYR A 312 6.00 6.52 -3.33
CA TYR A 312 5.18 7.41 -4.15
C TYR A 312 5.36 8.91 -3.81
N SER A 313 5.40 9.26 -2.52
CA SER A 313 5.39 10.65 -2.04
C SER A 313 6.80 11.24 -1.86
N GLY A 314 7.83 10.44 -2.05
CA GLY A 314 9.20 10.77 -1.68
C GLY A 314 9.48 10.53 -0.20
N ALA A 315 10.73 10.21 0.11
CA ALA A 315 11.14 9.71 1.41
C ALA A 315 11.04 10.77 2.53
N LYS A 316 11.10 12.06 2.16
CA LYS A 316 10.84 13.21 3.07
C LYS A 316 9.49 13.11 3.79
N TRP A 317 8.50 12.44 3.21
CA TRP A 317 7.19 12.21 3.85
C TRP A 317 7.31 11.55 5.23
N LEU A 318 8.26 10.62 5.42
CA LEU A 318 8.46 9.89 6.68
C LEU A 318 8.93 10.78 7.85
N THR A 319 9.49 11.96 7.56
CA THR A 319 9.90 12.94 8.60
C THR A 319 8.71 13.54 9.34
N ALA A 320 7.52 13.48 8.73
CA ALA A 320 6.31 14.13 9.20
C ALA A 320 6.51 15.64 9.49
N GLU A 321 7.42 16.34 8.81
CA GLU A 321 7.93 17.70 9.14
C GLU A 321 6.88 18.75 9.55
N LYS A 322 5.67 18.69 8.98
CA LYS A 322 4.60 19.65 9.27
C LYS A 322 3.52 19.12 10.22
N LEU A 323 3.58 17.85 10.58
CA LEU A 323 2.54 17.17 11.36
C LEU A 323 2.92 17.00 12.83
N THR A 324 1.99 17.28 13.74
CA THR A 324 2.13 16.91 15.15
C THR A 324 1.61 15.50 15.41
N PRO A 325 2.16 14.73 16.36
CA PRO A 325 1.62 13.43 16.71
C PRO A 325 0.12 13.47 17.01
N PRO A 326 -0.66 12.49 16.53
CA PRO A 326 -2.10 12.47 16.78
C PRO A 326 -2.43 12.44 18.28
N PRO A 327 -3.55 13.06 18.73
CA PRO A 327 -3.90 13.14 20.15
C PRO A 327 -3.98 11.78 20.86
N VAL A 328 -4.44 10.74 20.16
CA VAL A 328 -4.52 9.38 20.70
C VAL A 328 -3.15 8.78 20.97
N VAL A 329 -2.16 9.05 20.11
CA VAL A 329 -0.77 8.63 20.28
C VAL A 329 -0.15 9.35 21.48
N LEU A 330 -0.38 10.66 21.61
CA LEU A 330 0.05 11.46 22.75
C LEU A 330 -0.55 10.95 24.07
N ALA A 331 -1.86 10.68 24.09
CA ALA A 331 -2.56 10.17 25.27
C ALA A 331 -2.03 8.79 25.70
N GLY A 332 -1.75 7.90 24.74
CA GLY A 332 -1.14 6.60 24.99
C GLY A 332 0.20 6.72 25.71
N ALA A 333 1.06 7.65 25.28
CA ALA A 333 2.36 7.88 25.90
C ALA A 333 2.26 8.41 27.35
N VAL A 334 1.30 9.30 27.63
CA VAL A 334 1.07 9.87 28.97
C VAL A 334 0.48 8.82 29.94
N SER A 335 -0.42 7.97 29.47
CA SER A 335 -1.07 6.93 30.29
C SER A 335 -0.13 5.76 30.67
N GLY A 336 0.91 5.51 29.88
CA GLY A 336 1.94 4.50 30.16
C GLY A 336 2.92 4.87 31.28
N GLY A 337 2.73 5.99 31.97
CA GLY A 337 3.60 6.45 33.06
C GLY A 337 5.00 6.87 32.60
N ALA A 338 5.23 7.03 31.30
CA ALA A 338 6.54 7.32 30.77
C ALA A 338 6.78 8.83 30.72
N GLN A 339 7.88 9.29 31.31
CA GLN A 339 8.53 10.54 30.90
C GLN A 339 9.13 10.45 29.47
N LYS A 340 8.76 9.44 28.65
CA LYS A 340 9.33 9.22 27.33
C LYS A 340 8.62 10.08 26.29
N LYS A 341 9.42 10.87 25.58
CA LYS A 341 9.07 11.56 24.34
C LYS A 341 8.41 10.57 23.37
N VAL A 342 7.31 10.97 22.74
CA VAL A 342 6.72 10.21 21.62
C VAL A 342 7.74 10.19 20.48
N PRO A 343 8.16 9.00 20.00
CA PRO A 343 9.11 8.91 18.90
C PRO A 343 8.50 9.54 17.65
N SER A 344 9.33 10.14 16.82
CA SER A 344 8.98 10.53 15.44
C SER A 344 8.45 9.33 14.66
N PHE A 345 7.68 9.62 13.60
CA PHE A 345 7.12 8.56 12.76
C PHE A 345 8.23 7.71 12.12
N LEU A 346 9.29 8.34 11.59
CA LEU A 346 10.46 7.63 11.08
C LEU A 346 11.05 6.67 12.13
N ALA A 347 11.34 7.16 13.34
CA ALA A 347 11.94 6.31 14.37
C ALA A 347 11.02 5.16 14.81
N LEU A 348 9.69 5.39 14.89
CA LEU A 348 8.72 4.34 15.18
C LEU A 348 8.78 3.24 14.11
N VAL A 349 8.71 3.62 12.84
CA VAL A 349 8.73 2.69 11.71
C VAL A 349 10.05 1.93 11.67
N THR A 350 11.19 2.60 11.86
CA THR A 350 12.51 1.96 11.90
C THR A 350 12.62 0.92 13.02
N GLN A 351 12.12 1.22 14.21
CA GLN A 351 12.13 0.23 15.32
C GLN A 351 11.23 -0.96 15.01
N LEU A 352 10.05 -0.74 14.43
CA LEU A 352 9.17 -1.83 14.01
C LEU A 352 9.84 -2.70 12.94
N THR A 353 10.42 -2.09 11.91
CA THR A 353 11.17 -2.82 10.88
C THR A 353 12.29 -3.67 11.48
N ARG A 354 13.08 -3.12 12.40
CA ARG A 354 14.12 -3.89 13.10
C ARG A 354 13.56 -5.09 13.86
N VAL A 355 12.49 -4.89 14.63
CA VAL A 355 11.90 -5.98 15.42
C VAL A 355 11.34 -7.06 14.50
N GLU A 356 10.59 -6.68 13.47
CA GLU A 356 9.91 -7.63 12.59
C GLU A 356 10.88 -8.40 11.69
N ILE A 357 11.96 -7.78 11.19
CA ILE A 357 13.03 -8.51 10.47
C ILE A 357 13.66 -9.56 11.38
N ASN A 358 14.07 -9.19 12.59
CA ASN A 358 14.74 -10.11 13.50
C ASN A 358 13.82 -11.24 13.96
N VAL A 359 12.54 -10.95 14.22
CA VAL A 359 11.53 -11.96 14.58
C VAL A 359 11.29 -12.91 13.41
N ALA A 360 11.12 -12.39 12.19
CA ALA A 360 10.86 -13.22 11.03
C ALA A 360 12.08 -14.09 10.66
N LEU A 361 13.30 -13.55 10.70
CA LEU A 361 14.52 -14.33 10.48
C LEU A 361 14.70 -15.40 11.56
N HIS A 362 14.49 -15.07 12.84
CA HIS A 362 14.55 -16.07 13.91
C HIS A 362 13.53 -17.19 13.71
N GLU A 363 12.31 -16.87 13.31
CA GLU A 363 11.26 -17.85 13.03
C GLU A 363 11.62 -18.77 11.85
N LEU A 364 12.26 -18.22 10.81
CA LEU A 364 12.68 -18.97 9.62
C LEU A 364 13.91 -19.84 9.87
N LEU A 365 14.88 -19.35 10.65
CA LEU A 365 16.15 -20.05 10.91
C LEU A 365 16.04 -21.06 12.06
N ASN A 366 15.30 -20.71 13.12
CA ASN A 366 15.27 -21.46 14.39
C ASN A 366 13.89 -22.02 14.75
N GLY A 367 12.89 -21.87 13.88
CA GLY A 367 11.53 -22.34 14.16
C GLY A 367 11.47 -23.86 14.33
N GLU A 368 11.29 -24.35 15.55
CA GLU A 368 11.08 -25.77 15.90
C GLU A 368 9.68 -26.27 15.47
N HIS A 369 9.34 -26.15 14.19
CA HIS A 369 8.01 -26.44 13.68
C HIS A 369 7.84 -27.85 13.11
N GLU A 370 8.83 -28.73 13.27
CA GLU A 370 8.80 -30.08 12.68
C GLU A 370 7.59 -30.92 13.08
N SER A 371 7.00 -30.64 14.26
CA SER A 371 5.81 -31.33 14.77
C SER A 371 4.50 -30.55 14.59
N ASN A 372 4.54 -29.33 14.03
CA ASN A 372 3.37 -28.47 13.92
C ASN A 372 2.59 -28.73 12.61
N PRO A 373 1.30 -29.13 12.66
CA PRO A 373 0.50 -29.33 11.45
C PRO A 373 0.36 -28.08 10.58
N ASN A 374 0.54 -26.89 11.16
CA ASN A 374 0.43 -25.60 10.46
C ASN A 374 1.80 -25.03 10.06
N ARG A 375 2.88 -25.83 10.08
CA ARG A 375 4.25 -25.38 9.75
C ARG A 375 4.30 -24.59 8.44
N GLN A 376 3.68 -25.11 7.38
CA GLN A 376 3.72 -24.46 6.06
C GLN A 376 3.09 -23.06 6.08
N GLU A 377 1.96 -22.89 6.76
CA GLU A 377 1.28 -21.59 6.89
C GLU A 377 2.13 -20.61 7.70
N ILE A 378 2.74 -21.08 8.80
CA ILE A 378 3.61 -20.26 9.67
C ILE A 378 4.86 -19.82 8.90
N THR A 379 5.52 -20.75 8.18
CA THR A 379 6.69 -20.44 7.37
C THR A 379 6.34 -19.47 6.24
N GLN A 380 5.21 -19.66 5.54
CA GLN A 380 4.77 -18.74 4.49
C GLN A 380 4.47 -17.34 5.04
N ALA A 381 3.79 -17.25 6.19
CA ALA A 381 3.55 -15.97 6.86
C ALA A 381 4.87 -15.28 7.23
N ALA A 382 5.82 -16.01 7.84
CA ALA A 382 7.14 -15.47 8.19
C ALA A 382 7.92 -14.99 6.96
N LYS A 383 7.88 -15.71 5.84
CA LYS A 383 8.49 -15.28 4.56
C LYS A 383 7.90 -13.97 4.05
N ARG A 384 6.57 -13.85 4.03
CA ARG A 384 5.86 -12.63 3.59
C ARG A 384 6.19 -11.45 4.50
N ASP A 385 6.18 -11.69 5.81
CA ASP A 385 6.44 -10.68 6.83
C ASP A 385 7.91 -10.18 6.76
N ALA A 386 8.87 -11.09 6.56
CA ALA A 386 10.28 -10.75 6.31
C ALA A 386 10.42 -9.90 5.04
N SER A 387 9.82 -10.34 3.93
CA SER A 387 9.90 -9.64 2.65
C SER A 387 9.33 -8.22 2.75
N THR A 388 8.19 -8.06 3.42
CA THR A 388 7.57 -6.75 3.67
C THR A 388 8.50 -5.82 4.45
N SER A 389 9.14 -6.36 5.49
CA SER A 389 10.02 -5.59 6.35
C SER A 389 11.34 -5.21 5.65
N LEU A 390 11.88 -6.08 4.79
CA LEU A 390 13.06 -5.79 3.99
C LEU A 390 12.79 -4.70 2.95
N CYS A 391 11.64 -4.73 2.25
CA CYS A 391 11.25 -3.63 1.36
C CYS A 391 11.15 -2.29 2.10
N LEU A 392 10.56 -2.29 3.29
CA LEU A 392 10.48 -1.08 4.11
C LEU A 392 11.86 -0.63 4.63
N TYR A 393 12.76 -1.56 4.91
CA TYR A 393 14.14 -1.24 5.29
C TYR A 393 14.86 -0.45 4.18
N GLU A 394 14.72 -0.87 2.92
CA GLU A 394 15.27 -0.14 1.77
C GLU A 394 14.72 1.29 1.71
N THR A 395 13.40 1.44 1.82
CA THR A 395 12.75 2.76 1.84
C THR A 395 13.26 3.64 2.99
N LEU A 396 13.60 3.05 4.14
CA LEU A 396 14.14 3.79 5.29
C LEU A 396 15.60 4.22 5.09
N ILE A 397 16.41 3.44 4.37
CA ILE A 397 17.79 3.82 4.01
C ILE A 397 17.74 5.04 3.10
N ASP A 398 16.94 4.98 2.03
CA ASP A 398 16.73 6.10 1.11
C ASP A 398 16.25 7.34 1.87
N ALA A 399 15.28 7.18 2.77
CA ALA A 399 14.76 8.28 3.58
C ALA A 399 15.80 8.95 4.46
N VAL A 400 16.64 8.16 5.13
CA VAL A 400 17.68 8.71 5.99
C VAL A 400 18.77 9.39 5.17
N SER A 401 19.10 8.88 3.99
CA SER A 401 20.04 9.54 3.08
C SER A 401 19.49 10.87 2.52
N ASP A 402 18.23 10.88 2.09
CA ASP A 402 17.54 12.09 1.67
C ASP A 402 17.48 13.14 2.79
N ILE A 403 17.18 12.72 4.03
CA ILE A 403 17.18 13.62 5.17
C ILE A 403 18.59 14.19 5.42
N ALA A 404 19.63 13.37 5.29
CA ALA A 404 21.02 13.81 5.47
C ALA A 404 21.38 14.91 4.46
N THR A 405 21.08 14.70 3.18
CA THR A 405 21.32 15.68 2.12
C THR A 405 20.53 16.97 2.33
N LEU A 406 19.25 16.86 2.72
CA LEU A 406 18.41 18.03 3.01
C LEU A 406 18.88 18.84 4.23
N VAL A 407 19.43 18.18 5.25
CA VAL A 407 20.02 18.86 6.41
C VAL A 407 21.30 19.60 6.00
N ASP A 408 22.15 18.95 5.19
CA ASP A 408 23.40 19.55 4.70
C ASP A 408 23.15 20.76 3.78
N ASP A 409 22.08 20.72 2.99
CA ASP A 409 21.66 21.81 2.10
C ASP A 409 20.82 22.90 2.81
N GLU A 410 20.70 22.83 4.15
CA GLU A 410 19.89 23.74 4.99
C GLU A 410 18.39 23.79 4.59
N GLN A 411 17.88 22.74 3.95
CA GLN A 411 16.49 22.60 3.51
C GLN A 411 15.60 21.85 4.51
N PHE A 412 16.19 21.30 5.58
CA PHE A 412 15.49 20.60 6.64
C PHE A 412 16.14 20.87 8.01
N GLU A 413 15.33 21.28 9.00
CA GLU A 413 15.79 21.59 10.34
C GLU A 413 15.41 20.48 11.33
N LEU A 414 16.42 19.91 12.00
CA LEU A 414 16.22 18.93 13.06
C LEU A 414 15.64 19.59 14.31
N ASN A 415 14.63 18.96 14.92
CA ASN A 415 13.84 19.60 15.98
C ASN A 415 13.58 18.66 17.16
N ASP A 416 13.85 19.12 18.38
CA ASP A 416 13.66 18.36 19.62
C ASP A 416 12.20 18.27 20.11
N ALA A 417 11.26 18.94 19.46
CA ALA A 417 9.84 18.86 19.79
C ALA A 417 9.31 17.41 19.70
N MET A 418 8.25 17.12 20.46
CA MET A 418 7.67 15.78 20.52
C MET A 418 7.19 15.32 19.14
N GLY A 419 7.55 14.10 18.74
CA GLY A 419 7.24 13.54 17.43
C GLY A 419 8.01 14.14 16.25
N ARG A 420 8.87 15.14 16.49
CA ARG A 420 9.83 15.61 15.48
C ARG A 420 11.12 14.83 15.59
N ILE A 421 11.72 14.57 14.44
CA ILE A 421 13.05 13.98 14.37
C ILE A 421 14.09 15.01 14.83
N SER A 422 14.83 14.67 15.87
CA SER A 422 15.99 15.44 16.33
C SER A 422 17.30 14.79 15.92
N ALA A 423 18.42 15.51 16.08
CA ALA A 423 19.74 14.96 15.77
C ALA A 423 20.04 13.67 16.56
N THR A 424 19.69 13.64 17.85
CA THR A 424 19.84 12.43 18.68
C THR A 424 18.95 11.28 18.21
N GLU A 425 17.75 11.58 17.74
CA GLU A 425 16.81 10.57 17.26
C GLU A 425 17.20 10.03 15.88
N LEU A 426 17.68 10.90 14.98
CA LEU A 426 18.26 10.51 13.69
C LEU A 426 19.48 9.62 13.89
N GLY A 427 20.39 9.97 14.81
CA GLY A 427 21.55 9.13 15.15
C GLY A 427 21.15 7.73 15.63
N LYS A 428 20.14 7.64 16.52
CA LYS A 428 19.60 6.33 16.96
C LYS A 428 18.92 5.57 15.84
N THR A 429 18.26 6.27 14.91
CA THR A 429 17.60 5.66 13.74
C THR A 429 18.66 5.02 12.84
N LEU A 430 19.76 5.72 12.57
CA LEU A 430 20.93 5.18 11.86
C LEU A 430 21.52 3.96 12.57
N GLU A 431 21.83 4.06 13.86
CA GLU A 431 22.36 2.93 14.65
C GLU A 431 21.44 1.70 14.57
N THR A 432 20.13 1.92 14.59
CA THR A 432 19.12 0.86 14.49
C THR A 432 19.14 0.19 13.10
N LEU A 433 19.31 0.96 12.03
CA LEU A 433 19.43 0.43 10.66
C LEU A 433 20.75 -0.30 10.46
N GLU A 434 21.84 0.18 11.06
CA GLU A 434 23.15 -0.50 11.09
C GLU A 434 23.08 -1.82 11.85
N ASP A 435 22.33 -1.89 12.96
CA ASP A 435 22.12 -3.13 13.70
C ASP A 435 21.39 -4.18 12.84
N VAL A 436 20.36 -3.77 12.10
CA VAL A 436 19.67 -4.64 11.14
C VAL A 436 20.64 -5.10 10.05
N PHE A 437 21.45 -4.20 9.51
CA PHE A 437 22.47 -4.53 8.51
C PHE A 437 23.45 -5.58 9.02
N ARG A 438 23.97 -5.42 10.25
CA ARG A 438 24.86 -6.39 10.89
C ARG A 438 24.19 -7.76 11.06
N SER A 439 22.91 -7.80 11.45
CA SER A 439 22.14 -9.06 11.52
C SER A 439 22.02 -9.72 10.15
N ILE A 440 21.72 -8.95 9.10
CA ILE A 440 21.61 -9.46 7.73
C ILE A 440 22.96 -10.04 7.25
N LEU A 441 24.07 -9.32 7.49
CA LEU A 441 25.41 -9.80 7.15
C LEU A 441 25.75 -11.10 7.87
N SER A 442 25.39 -11.24 9.16
CA SER A 442 25.65 -12.47 9.90
C SER A 442 24.95 -13.68 9.28
N VAL A 443 23.72 -13.50 8.79
CA VAL A 443 22.98 -14.56 8.08
C VAL A 443 23.65 -14.92 6.76
N LEU A 444 24.09 -13.92 5.98
CA LEU A 444 24.73 -14.15 4.66
C LEU A 444 26.14 -14.71 4.76
N GLU A 445 26.84 -14.49 5.88
CA GLU A 445 28.18 -15.04 6.15
C GLU A 445 28.15 -16.47 6.68
N ASP A 446 26.99 -16.97 7.15
CA ASP A 446 26.84 -18.32 7.66
C ASP A 446 26.35 -19.28 6.54
N ASP A 447 27.26 -20.16 6.10
CA ASP A 447 27.05 -21.19 5.06
C ASP A 447 25.93 -22.21 5.38
N VAL A 448 25.30 -22.16 6.56
CA VAL A 448 24.15 -23.01 6.92
C VAL A 448 22.87 -22.18 6.95
N GLU A 449 22.92 -20.99 7.55
CA GLU A 449 21.73 -20.17 7.74
C GLU A 449 21.12 -19.73 6.41
N TRP A 450 21.90 -19.17 5.48
CA TRP A 450 21.32 -18.65 4.23
C TRP A 450 20.81 -19.76 3.30
N HIS A 451 21.39 -20.97 3.32
CA HIS A 451 20.86 -22.13 2.56
C HIS A 451 19.52 -22.64 3.10
N SER A 452 19.23 -22.41 4.38
CA SER A 452 17.95 -22.78 4.98
C SER A 452 16.82 -21.82 4.62
N LEU A 453 17.16 -20.64 4.10
CA LEU A 453 16.19 -19.61 3.72
C LEU A 453 15.63 -19.82 2.32
N ASP A 454 14.48 -19.19 2.09
CA ASP A 454 13.92 -19.08 0.75
C ASP A 454 14.89 -18.35 -0.18
N PRO A 455 15.21 -18.89 -1.37
CA PRO A 455 16.16 -18.25 -2.29
C PRO A 455 15.77 -16.82 -2.67
N PHE A 456 14.47 -16.50 -2.79
CA PHE A 456 14.01 -15.15 -3.12
C PHE A 456 14.13 -14.19 -1.93
N LEU A 457 13.99 -14.70 -0.70
CA LEU A 457 14.27 -13.91 0.50
C LEU A 457 15.76 -13.54 0.58
N VAL A 458 16.66 -14.45 0.20
CA VAL A 458 18.11 -14.17 0.13
C VAL A 458 18.42 -13.04 -0.85
N ILE A 459 17.74 -12.99 -2.00
CA ILE A 459 17.85 -11.85 -2.93
C ILE A 459 17.41 -10.54 -2.26
N GLY A 460 16.33 -10.56 -1.47
CA GLY A 460 15.89 -9.40 -0.69
C GLY A 460 16.93 -8.95 0.36
N LEU A 461 17.58 -9.90 1.05
CA LEU A 461 18.68 -9.60 1.98
C LEU A 461 19.87 -8.95 1.28
N LEU A 462 20.27 -9.49 0.11
CA LEU A 462 21.36 -8.92 -0.69
C LEU A 462 21.03 -7.51 -1.21
N ARG A 463 19.76 -7.26 -1.57
CA ARG A 463 19.31 -5.92 -1.96
C ARG A 463 19.43 -4.93 -0.80
N CYS A 464 18.99 -5.31 0.39
CA CYS A 464 19.17 -4.51 1.62
C CYS A 464 20.66 -4.25 1.95
N VAL A 465 21.53 -5.24 1.75
CA VAL A 465 22.98 -5.03 1.92
C VAL A 465 23.47 -3.99 0.91
N SER A 466 23.13 -4.17 -0.35
CA SER A 466 23.60 -3.32 -1.44
C SER A 466 23.17 -1.86 -1.32
N CYS A 467 21.91 -1.60 -0.93
CA CYS A 467 21.41 -0.23 -0.78
C CYS A 467 22.11 0.47 0.39
N HIS A 468 22.33 -0.22 1.51
CA HIS A 468 22.99 0.38 2.66
C HIS A 468 24.46 0.70 2.38
N ILE A 469 25.22 -0.21 1.77
CA ILE A 469 26.64 0.07 1.46
C ILE A 469 26.78 1.11 0.35
N ALA A 470 25.80 1.26 -0.54
CA ALA A 470 25.79 2.33 -1.52
C ALA A 470 25.70 3.71 -0.84
N GLU A 471 24.93 3.83 0.24
CA GLU A 471 24.86 5.04 1.06
C GLU A 471 26.07 5.19 1.99
N ASN A 472 26.54 4.11 2.61
CA ASN A 472 27.65 4.11 3.56
C ASN A 472 28.70 3.01 3.27
N PRO A 473 29.62 3.23 2.31
CA PRO A 473 30.59 2.21 1.87
C PRO A 473 31.56 1.73 2.95
N LEU A 474 31.78 2.55 3.98
CA LEU A 474 32.72 2.25 5.05
C LEU A 474 32.09 1.37 6.15
N LEU A 475 30.76 1.23 6.17
CA LEU A 475 30.06 0.41 7.15
C LEU A 475 30.40 -1.07 6.95
N GLU A 476 31.03 -1.67 7.95
CA GLU A 476 31.47 -3.07 7.91
C GLU A 476 32.29 -3.43 6.66
N ALA A 477 33.05 -2.46 6.10
CA ALA A 477 33.78 -2.62 4.83
C ALA A 477 34.58 -3.93 4.76
N GLN A 478 35.28 -4.30 5.84
CA GLN A 478 36.05 -5.55 5.90
C GLN A 478 35.20 -6.83 5.80
N ARG A 479 33.97 -6.81 6.31
CA ARG A 479 33.03 -7.95 6.18
C ARG A 479 32.49 -8.02 4.76
N VAL A 480 32.06 -6.87 4.23
CA VAL A 480 31.54 -6.74 2.86
C VAL A 480 32.59 -7.16 1.84
N GLU A 481 33.81 -6.63 1.90
CA GLU A 481 34.93 -6.99 1.01
C GLU A 481 35.27 -8.48 1.03
N ARG A 482 35.09 -9.16 2.17
CA ARG A 482 35.27 -10.62 2.26
C ARG A 482 34.12 -11.40 1.62
N LEU A 483 32.90 -10.85 1.65
CA LEU A 483 31.71 -11.46 1.07
C LEU A 483 31.66 -11.31 -0.45
N LEU A 484 32.06 -10.16 -1.01
CA LEU A 484 31.90 -9.84 -2.44
C LEU A 484 32.50 -10.90 -3.38
N PRO A 485 33.74 -11.41 -3.21
CA PRO A 485 34.29 -12.43 -4.11
C PRO A 485 33.45 -13.70 -4.15
N TYR A 486 32.85 -14.10 -3.02
CA TYR A 486 31.98 -15.26 -2.95
C TYR A 486 30.67 -15.04 -3.73
N LEU A 487 30.11 -13.83 -3.67
CA LEU A 487 28.87 -13.49 -4.37
C LEU A 487 28.99 -13.54 -5.90
N PHE A 488 30.12 -13.09 -6.47
CA PHE A 488 30.26 -12.97 -7.93
C PHE A 488 31.17 -14.01 -8.61
N ASN A 489 31.94 -14.81 -7.87
CA ASN A 489 32.79 -15.87 -8.47
C ASN A 489 32.01 -17.08 -9.05
N GLY A 490 30.68 -17.00 -9.10
CA GLY A 490 29.79 -18.04 -9.60
C GLY A 490 29.44 -19.13 -8.58
N LYS A 491 30.22 -19.32 -7.50
CA LYS A 491 29.94 -20.31 -6.44
C LYS A 491 28.59 -20.01 -5.78
N PHE A 492 28.38 -18.78 -5.31
CA PHE A 492 27.10 -18.36 -4.75
C PHE A 492 25.94 -18.63 -5.71
N THR A 493 26.03 -18.19 -6.97
CA THR A 493 24.93 -18.38 -7.93
C THR A 493 24.64 -19.86 -8.23
N GLY A 494 25.65 -20.73 -8.18
CA GLY A 494 25.48 -22.17 -8.33
C GLY A 494 24.80 -22.84 -7.13
N GLU A 495 25.19 -22.45 -5.92
CA GLU A 495 24.56 -22.90 -4.68
C GLU A 495 23.12 -22.39 -4.58
N TRP A 496 22.90 -21.11 -4.90
CA TRP A 496 21.58 -20.48 -4.92
C TRP A 496 20.63 -21.17 -5.91
N VAL A 497 21.08 -21.47 -7.13
CA VAL A 497 20.21 -22.16 -8.11
C VAL A 497 19.89 -23.59 -7.68
N SER A 498 20.81 -24.25 -6.98
CA SER A 498 20.57 -25.58 -6.42
C SER A 498 19.47 -25.51 -5.37
N ASN A 499 19.48 -24.49 -4.51
CA ASN A 499 18.41 -24.26 -3.52
C ASN A 499 17.07 -23.92 -4.20
N VAL A 500 17.06 -23.18 -5.31
CA VAL A 500 15.84 -22.93 -6.12
C VAL A 500 15.28 -24.24 -6.67
N MET A 501 16.12 -25.08 -7.26
CA MET A 501 15.71 -26.38 -7.80
C MET A 501 15.10 -27.26 -6.71
N GLU A 502 15.68 -27.28 -5.51
CA GLU A 502 15.13 -28.00 -4.36
C GLU A 502 13.80 -27.41 -3.90
N SER A 503 13.72 -26.09 -3.72
CA SER A 503 12.52 -25.41 -3.22
C SER A 503 11.33 -25.46 -4.19
N LEU A 504 11.58 -25.42 -5.51
CA LEU A 504 10.54 -25.46 -6.54
C LEU A 504 10.30 -26.86 -7.11
N GLY A 505 11.16 -27.83 -6.81
CA GLY A 505 11.10 -29.17 -7.39
C GLY A 505 11.29 -29.18 -8.91
N CYS A 506 12.10 -28.26 -9.44
CA CYS A 506 12.27 -28.05 -10.88
C CYS A 506 13.61 -28.58 -11.42
N THR A 507 13.69 -28.74 -12.74
CA THR A 507 14.89 -29.19 -13.46
C THR A 507 15.88 -28.05 -13.70
N SER A 508 17.13 -28.37 -14.05
CA SER A 508 18.14 -27.35 -14.36
C SER A 508 17.75 -26.43 -15.51
N ARG A 509 17.00 -26.94 -16.50
CA ARG A 509 16.48 -26.14 -17.61
C ARG A 509 15.42 -25.14 -17.16
N GLU A 510 14.59 -25.52 -16.20
CA GLU A 510 13.54 -24.66 -15.63
C GLU A 510 14.11 -23.65 -14.64
N ALA A 511 15.29 -23.93 -14.05
CA ALA A 511 15.99 -23.03 -13.13
C ALA A 511 16.85 -21.96 -13.81
N GLU A 512 17.20 -22.14 -15.10
CA GLU A 512 18.04 -21.19 -15.85
C GLU A 512 17.51 -19.73 -15.85
N PRO A 513 16.21 -19.45 -16.02
CA PRO A 513 15.68 -18.09 -15.91
C PRO A 513 15.91 -17.48 -14.52
N HIS A 514 15.80 -18.28 -13.46
CA HIS A 514 16.06 -17.83 -12.09
C HIS A 514 17.55 -17.52 -11.86
N LEU A 515 18.45 -18.32 -12.45
CA LEU A 515 19.89 -18.05 -12.43
C LEU A 515 20.23 -16.72 -13.09
N ILE A 516 19.64 -16.48 -14.27
CA ILE A 516 19.79 -15.22 -15.01
C ILE A 516 19.29 -14.05 -14.16
N MET A 517 18.08 -14.15 -13.58
CA MET A 517 17.51 -13.15 -12.69
C MET A 517 18.41 -12.87 -11.47
N CYS A 518 18.97 -13.90 -10.84
CA CYS A 518 19.88 -13.76 -9.70
C CYS A 518 21.14 -12.98 -10.09
N LYS A 519 21.79 -13.34 -11.21
CA LYS A 519 22.97 -12.64 -11.73
C LYS A 519 22.66 -11.17 -12.06
N GLU A 520 21.55 -10.90 -12.73
CA GLU A 520 21.13 -9.54 -13.03
C GLU A 520 20.88 -8.71 -11.77
N SER A 521 20.22 -9.32 -10.78
CA SER A 521 19.94 -8.67 -9.49
C SER A 521 21.23 -8.32 -8.79
N LEU A 522 22.17 -9.26 -8.69
CA LEU A 522 23.51 -9.03 -8.13
C LEU A 522 24.26 -7.88 -8.84
N ILE A 523 24.24 -7.85 -10.17
CA ILE A 523 24.87 -6.78 -10.95
C ILE A 523 24.21 -5.43 -10.64
N ARG A 524 22.87 -5.36 -10.76
CA ARG A 524 22.08 -4.14 -10.55
C ARG A 524 22.26 -3.57 -9.14
N PHE A 525 22.11 -4.43 -8.14
CA PHE A 525 22.12 -4.06 -6.73
C PHE A 525 23.46 -3.43 -6.32
N PHE A 526 24.58 -4.03 -6.73
CA PHE A 526 25.91 -3.57 -6.32
C PHE A 526 26.53 -2.53 -7.26
N ALA A 527 25.87 -2.16 -8.37
CA ALA A 527 26.39 -1.19 -9.33
C ALA A 527 26.69 0.17 -8.68
N ALA A 528 25.76 0.70 -7.86
CA ALA A 528 25.93 1.98 -7.18
C ALA A 528 27.11 1.98 -6.20
N TYR A 529 27.27 0.89 -5.44
CA TYR A 529 28.40 0.71 -4.53
C TYR A 529 29.75 0.70 -5.26
N PHE A 530 29.88 -0.10 -6.33
CA PHE A 530 31.12 -0.14 -7.11
C PHE A 530 31.42 1.17 -7.82
N MET A 531 30.37 1.84 -8.32
CA MET A 531 30.51 3.20 -8.85
C MET A 531 31.08 4.16 -7.82
N LEU A 532 30.64 4.09 -6.57
CA LEU A 532 31.08 4.99 -5.50
C LEU A 532 32.51 4.70 -5.03
N ILE A 533 32.87 3.44 -4.78
CA ILE A 533 34.21 3.12 -4.27
C ILE A 533 35.31 3.24 -5.35
N ALA A 534 34.95 3.16 -6.64
CA ALA A 534 35.91 3.25 -7.73
C ALA A 534 36.55 4.64 -7.91
N ASP A 535 36.15 5.65 -7.11
CA ASP A 535 36.84 6.94 -7.01
C ASP A 535 38.19 6.85 -6.28
N ASP A 536 38.49 5.71 -5.66
CA ASP A 536 39.78 5.40 -5.05
C ASP A 536 40.41 4.15 -5.70
N PRO A 537 41.74 4.09 -5.88
CA PRO A 537 42.40 2.91 -6.44
C PRO A 537 42.08 1.63 -5.67
N THR A 538 41.97 1.67 -4.34
CA THR A 538 41.63 0.49 -3.54
C THR A 538 40.23 -0.02 -3.86
N GLY A 539 39.28 0.89 -4.11
CA GLY A 539 37.94 0.51 -4.54
C GLY A 539 37.89 -0.05 -5.96
N VAL A 540 38.75 0.42 -6.87
CA VAL A 540 38.96 -0.21 -8.18
C VAL A 540 39.49 -1.64 -8.01
N GLU A 541 40.49 -1.84 -7.15
CA GLU A 541 41.01 -3.19 -6.86
C GLU A 541 39.93 -4.09 -6.26
N THR A 542 39.11 -3.60 -5.32
CA THR A 542 37.97 -4.32 -4.75
C THR A 542 36.95 -4.69 -5.82
N CYS A 543 36.60 -3.77 -6.73
CA CYS A 543 35.69 -4.04 -7.84
C CYS A 543 36.19 -5.18 -8.73
N VAL A 544 37.47 -5.16 -9.10
CA VAL A 544 38.06 -6.18 -9.99
C VAL A 544 38.22 -7.52 -9.26
N ASN A 545 38.72 -7.51 -8.04
CA ASN A 545 38.96 -8.73 -7.25
C ASN A 545 37.66 -9.38 -6.75
N SER A 546 36.55 -8.65 -6.71
CA SER A 546 35.24 -9.22 -6.40
C SER A 546 34.69 -10.12 -7.51
N GLU A 547 35.25 -10.09 -8.73
CA GLU A 547 34.69 -10.71 -9.94
C GLU A 547 33.39 -10.08 -10.48
N TRP A 548 32.90 -8.97 -9.88
CA TRP A 548 31.71 -8.27 -10.36
C TRP A 548 31.85 -7.81 -11.82
N LEU A 549 33.02 -7.28 -12.20
CA LEU A 549 33.30 -6.83 -13.58
C LEU A 549 33.22 -8.00 -14.58
N SER A 550 33.81 -9.15 -14.21
CA SER A 550 33.80 -10.37 -15.03
C SER A 550 32.38 -10.89 -15.23
N LEU A 551 31.61 -10.98 -14.15
CA LEU A 551 30.20 -11.38 -14.20
C LEU A 551 29.37 -10.42 -15.08
N THR A 552 29.53 -9.11 -14.88
CA THR A 552 28.80 -8.08 -15.61
C THR A 552 29.06 -8.15 -17.11
N CYS A 553 30.32 -8.23 -17.51
CA CYS A 553 30.69 -8.37 -18.91
C CYS A 553 30.19 -9.69 -19.53
N SER A 554 30.21 -10.80 -18.79
CA SER A 554 29.67 -12.08 -19.28
C SER A 554 28.15 -12.01 -19.52
N MET A 555 27.42 -11.29 -18.66
CA MET A 555 25.98 -11.07 -18.81
C MET A 555 25.67 -10.12 -19.96
N LEU A 556 26.51 -9.11 -20.18
CA LEU A 556 26.39 -8.20 -21.32
C LEU A 556 26.54 -8.95 -22.65
N VAL A 557 27.54 -9.83 -22.80
CA VAL A 557 27.70 -10.69 -23.98
C VAL A 557 26.47 -11.56 -24.19
N LYS A 558 25.98 -12.22 -23.14
CA LYS A 558 24.82 -13.12 -23.22
C LYS A 558 23.55 -12.39 -23.68
N LYS A 559 23.37 -11.13 -23.29
CA LYS A 559 22.17 -10.35 -23.60
C LYS A 559 22.28 -9.51 -24.87
N HIS A 560 23.48 -9.24 -25.36
CA HIS A 560 23.67 -8.42 -26.56
C HIS A 560 22.95 -8.97 -27.80
N GLU A 561 22.79 -10.30 -27.87
CA GLU A 561 22.09 -10.98 -28.97
C GLU A 561 20.56 -11.08 -28.75
N SER A 562 20.03 -10.52 -27.66
CA SER A 562 18.60 -10.62 -27.31
C SER A 562 17.80 -9.44 -27.85
N ASP A 563 16.65 -9.74 -28.48
CA ASP A 563 15.67 -8.75 -28.93
C ASP A 563 14.67 -8.34 -27.81
N ASP A 564 14.87 -8.81 -26.57
CA ASP A 564 13.96 -8.53 -25.46
C ASP A 564 14.11 -7.10 -24.91
N ALA A 565 12.99 -6.40 -24.68
CA ALA A 565 13.00 -5.01 -24.22
C ALA A 565 13.60 -4.85 -22.80
N MET A 566 13.42 -5.83 -21.91
CA MET A 566 14.02 -5.82 -20.58
C MET A 566 15.53 -6.06 -20.65
N ASP A 567 15.97 -6.85 -21.62
CA ASP A 567 17.40 -7.03 -21.93
C ASP A 567 18.00 -5.72 -22.45
N ALA A 568 17.31 -4.99 -23.33
CA ALA A 568 17.74 -3.67 -23.79
C ALA A 568 17.87 -2.66 -22.63
N MET A 569 16.90 -2.60 -21.71
CA MET A 569 17.00 -1.73 -20.52
C MET A 569 18.15 -2.12 -19.60
N PHE A 570 18.38 -3.43 -19.42
CA PHE A 570 19.55 -3.91 -18.66
C PHE A 570 20.86 -3.51 -19.33
N LEU A 571 20.96 -3.69 -20.65
CA LEU A 571 22.15 -3.37 -21.43
C LEU A 571 22.47 -1.88 -21.39
N ASP A 572 21.46 -1.01 -21.51
CA ASP A 572 21.64 0.45 -21.40
C ASP A 572 22.20 0.84 -20.03
N MET A 573 21.56 0.37 -18.95
CA MET A 573 22.02 0.62 -17.57
C MET A 573 23.46 0.10 -17.35
N VAL A 574 23.74 -1.15 -17.71
CA VAL A 574 25.07 -1.75 -17.50
C VAL A 574 26.13 -1.06 -18.34
N SER A 575 25.83 -0.71 -19.59
CA SER A 575 26.78 -0.01 -20.47
C SER A 575 27.12 1.37 -19.91
N GLY A 576 26.12 2.10 -19.41
CA GLY A 576 26.35 3.39 -18.73
C GLY A 576 27.26 3.26 -17.50
N VAL A 577 27.02 2.25 -16.66
CA VAL A 577 27.85 1.97 -15.47
C VAL A 577 29.27 1.57 -15.86
N LEU A 578 29.43 0.61 -16.77
CA LEU A 578 30.74 0.13 -17.22
C LEU A 578 31.56 1.24 -17.85
N ARG A 579 30.95 2.10 -18.67
CA ARG A 579 31.63 3.26 -19.27
C ARG A 579 32.26 4.14 -18.19
N ARG A 580 31.48 4.54 -17.19
CA ARG A 580 31.98 5.38 -16.08
C ARG A 580 33.02 4.65 -15.23
N LEU A 581 32.87 3.35 -14.99
CA LEU A 581 33.89 2.57 -14.29
C LEU A 581 35.21 2.52 -15.06
N MET A 582 35.17 2.32 -16.39
CA MET A 582 36.38 2.32 -17.21
C MET A 582 37.09 3.69 -17.19
N GLU A 583 36.34 4.80 -17.18
CA GLU A 583 36.89 6.14 -17.00
C GLU A 583 37.61 6.30 -15.66
N LYS A 584 37.00 5.81 -14.57
CA LYS A 584 37.64 5.79 -13.23
C LYS A 584 38.88 4.89 -13.21
N PHE A 585 38.82 3.72 -13.84
CA PHE A 585 39.97 2.80 -13.91
C PHE A 585 41.15 3.41 -14.66
N ALA A 586 40.87 4.11 -15.77
CA ALA A 586 41.89 4.85 -16.52
C ALA A 586 42.51 5.98 -15.67
N THR A 587 41.71 6.66 -14.86
CA THR A 587 42.17 7.73 -13.96
C THR A 587 43.13 7.20 -12.90
N HIS A 588 42.85 6.03 -12.33
CA HIS A 588 43.68 5.41 -11.29
C HIS A 588 44.76 4.45 -11.81
N GLU A 589 44.89 4.31 -13.13
CA GLU A 589 45.66 3.23 -13.74
C GLU A 589 47.10 3.15 -13.23
N ALA A 590 47.78 4.29 -13.05
CA ALA A 590 49.16 4.32 -12.57
C ALA A 590 49.34 3.74 -11.15
N GLN A 591 48.26 3.65 -10.36
CA GLN A 591 48.26 3.25 -8.95
C GLN A 591 47.79 1.81 -8.75
N LEU A 592 47.20 1.18 -9.77
CA LEU A 592 46.71 -0.20 -9.71
C LEU A 592 47.86 -1.21 -9.73
N SER A 593 47.69 -2.30 -8.97
CA SER A 593 48.60 -3.45 -9.05
C SER A 593 48.63 -4.09 -10.43
N VAL A 594 49.77 -4.68 -10.78
CA VAL A 594 49.98 -5.37 -12.08
C VAL A 594 48.95 -6.49 -12.30
N GLU A 595 48.57 -7.19 -11.22
CA GLU A 595 47.56 -8.24 -11.26
C GLU A 595 46.19 -7.68 -11.66
N VAL A 596 45.76 -6.58 -11.04
CA VAL A 596 44.48 -5.92 -11.34
C VAL A 596 44.44 -5.41 -12.78
N LYS A 597 45.51 -4.76 -13.25
CA LYS A 597 45.63 -4.36 -14.67
C LYS A 597 45.49 -5.54 -15.63
N SER A 598 46.17 -6.65 -15.32
CA SER A 598 46.10 -7.86 -16.12
C SER A 598 44.68 -8.43 -16.17
N LYS A 599 43.96 -8.45 -15.03
CA LYS A 599 42.56 -8.91 -14.96
C LYS A 599 41.63 -8.02 -15.77
N ILE A 600 41.72 -6.69 -15.63
CA ILE A 600 40.93 -5.73 -16.41
C ILE A 600 41.15 -5.99 -17.91
N MET A 601 42.41 -6.05 -18.36
CA MET A 601 42.72 -6.30 -19.76
C MET A 601 42.23 -7.65 -20.25
N GLN A 602 42.32 -8.70 -19.43
CA GLN A 602 41.80 -10.01 -19.77
C GLN A 602 40.27 -9.98 -19.96
N VAL A 603 39.53 -9.37 -19.04
CA VAL A 603 38.07 -9.24 -19.14
C VAL A 603 37.70 -8.45 -20.39
N VAL A 604 38.24 -7.24 -20.57
CA VAL A 604 37.98 -6.38 -21.73
C VAL A 604 38.27 -7.07 -23.06
N THR A 605 39.41 -7.76 -23.17
CA THR A 605 39.80 -8.45 -24.40
C THR A 605 38.87 -9.63 -24.70
N THR A 606 38.48 -10.38 -23.66
CA THR A 606 37.57 -11.53 -23.81
C THR A 606 36.19 -11.05 -24.24
N THR A 607 35.66 -10.03 -23.55
CA THR A 607 34.35 -9.44 -23.85
C THR A 607 34.29 -8.83 -25.25
N SER A 608 35.31 -8.07 -25.65
CA SER A 608 35.37 -7.48 -27.00
C SER A 608 35.37 -8.56 -28.08
N LYS A 609 36.12 -9.65 -27.86
CA LYS A 609 36.17 -10.79 -28.78
C LYS A 609 34.81 -11.48 -28.87
N ASP A 610 34.16 -11.70 -27.74
CA ASP A 610 32.86 -12.40 -27.70
C ASP A 610 31.73 -11.56 -28.29
N LEU A 611 31.83 -10.22 -28.23
CA LEU A 611 30.93 -9.29 -28.92
C LEU A 611 31.23 -9.15 -30.43
N GLY A 612 32.29 -9.80 -30.95
CA GLY A 612 32.68 -9.66 -32.35
C GLY A 612 33.28 -8.30 -32.73
N ILE A 613 33.79 -7.54 -31.75
CA ILE A 613 34.46 -6.26 -31.96
C ILE A 613 35.88 -6.54 -32.45
N ASP A 614 36.05 -6.62 -33.78
CA ASP A 614 37.33 -6.91 -34.43
C ASP A 614 38.33 -5.75 -34.24
N SER A 615 39.20 -5.92 -33.25
CA SER A 615 40.37 -5.09 -32.89
C SER A 615 40.09 -3.69 -32.32
N LEU A 616 40.64 -3.44 -31.12
CA LEU A 616 40.93 -2.12 -30.50
C LEU A 616 41.82 -1.26 -31.42
N ARG A 617 41.40 -0.98 -32.65
CA ARG A 617 42.07 -0.01 -33.52
C ARG A 617 41.66 1.37 -33.06
N VAL A 618 42.66 2.13 -32.61
CA VAL A 618 42.61 3.58 -32.46
C VAL A 618 41.95 4.17 -33.72
N MET A 619 40.68 4.55 -33.62
CA MET A 619 39.99 5.30 -34.66
C MET A 619 40.43 6.77 -34.58
N PRO A 620 40.76 7.40 -35.72
CA PRO A 620 41.02 8.83 -35.76
C PRO A 620 39.70 9.60 -35.71
N ASP A 621 39.58 10.55 -34.78
CA ASP A 621 38.66 11.71 -34.70
C ASP A 621 37.47 11.75 -35.68
N HIS A 622 36.55 10.77 -35.63
CA HIS A 622 35.27 10.83 -36.34
C HIS A 622 34.10 10.69 -35.37
N ASP A 623 33.32 11.77 -35.27
CA ASP A 623 32.13 11.99 -34.44
C ASP A 623 30.90 11.15 -34.86
N ASP A 624 31.06 9.85 -35.11
CA ASP A 624 29.91 8.95 -35.31
C ASP A 624 29.55 8.30 -33.96
N GLU A 625 28.59 8.89 -33.25
CA GLU A 625 28.06 8.44 -31.94
C GLU A 625 27.27 7.11 -32.01
N SER A 626 27.26 6.40 -33.14
CA SER A 626 26.29 5.32 -33.39
C SER A 626 26.71 3.92 -32.92
N ASP A 627 27.86 3.77 -32.25
CA ASP A 627 28.36 2.45 -31.84
C ASP A 627 28.88 2.46 -30.39
N ASP A 628 27.95 2.63 -29.44
CA ASP A 628 28.17 2.82 -28.00
C ASP A 628 29.06 1.73 -27.35
N LEU A 629 29.02 0.49 -27.86
CA LEU A 629 29.82 -0.64 -27.38
C LEU A 629 31.28 -0.56 -27.83
N THR A 630 31.52 -0.07 -29.05
CA THR A 630 32.87 0.21 -29.56
C THR A 630 33.50 1.37 -28.80
N CYS A 631 32.72 2.37 -28.35
CA CYS A 631 33.20 3.41 -27.44
C CYS A 631 33.54 2.91 -26.03
N LEU A 632 32.81 1.89 -25.53
CA LEU A 632 32.96 1.34 -24.18
C LEU A 632 34.33 0.67 -23.96
N PHE A 633 34.85 0.02 -25.01
CA PHE A 633 36.16 -0.67 -24.96
C PHE A 633 37.22 0.02 -25.83
N GLY A 634 36.85 0.79 -26.87
CA GLY A 634 37.75 1.38 -27.86
C GLY A 634 38.67 2.51 -27.38
N ARG A 635 38.42 3.09 -26.20
CA ARG A 635 39.28 4.11 -25.58
C ARG A 635 40.22 3.61 -24.49
N VAL A 636 40.22 2.30 -24.16
CA VAL A 636 41.20 1.72 -23.22
C VAL A 636 42.54 1.53 -23.94
N SER A 637 43.14 2.62 -24.39
CA SER A 637 44.59 2.69 -24.61
C SER A 637 45.19 3.17 -23.30
N LEU A 638 45.85 2.27 -22.57
CA LEU A 638 46.50 2.50 -21.27
C LEU A 638 47.76 3.39 -21.38
N GLU A 639 47.78 4.34 -22.33
CA GLU A 639 48.83 5.33 -22.53
C GLU A 639 48.23 6.74 -22.44
N SER A 640 48.10 7.22 -21.19
CA SER A 640 47.98 8.61 -20.71
C SER A 640 47.07 9.62 -21.44
N SER A 641 46.16 10.25 -20.69
CA SER A 641 46.30 11.69 -20.34
C SER A 641 45.36 12.06 -19.20
N ALA A 642 45.89 12.78 -18.22
CA ALA A 642 45.22 13.22 -17.00
C ALA A 642 44.40 14.49 -17.23
N ASN A 643 43.26 14.62 -16.52
CA ASN A 643 42.84 15.86 -15.86
C ASN A 643 41.71 15.58 -14.85
N ASP A 644 41.86 16.17 -13.66
CA ASP A 644 41.02 16.11 -12.46
C ASP A 644 39.55 16.55 -12.66
N VAL A 645 38.64 15.91 -11.92
CA VAL A 645 37.68 16.59 -11.00
C VAL A 645 37.40 15.67 -9.81
N ASP A 646 37.59 16.20 -8.60
CA ASP A 646 37.38 15.58 -7.29
C ASP A 646 35.90 15.70 -6.84
N VAL A 647 35.21 14.57 -6.66
CA VAL A 647 33.83 14.51 -6.11
C VAL A 647 33.66 13.24 -5.25
N SER A 648 34.19 13.23 -4.03
CA SER A 648 33.76 12.26 -3.02
C SER A 648 34.03 12.77 -1.60
N ASP A 649 33.07 13.50 -1.02
CA ASP A 649 33.22 13.96 0.38
C ASP A 649 31.92 14.23 1.16
N LYS A 650 30.74 13.75 0.73
CA LYS A 650 29.46 14.13 1.38
C LYS A 650 29.02 13.19 2.52
N PHE A 651 29.00 11.86 2.32
CA PHE A 651 28.41 10.95 3.31
C PHE A 651 29.36 10.50 4.43
N ALA A 652 30.65 10.27 4.12
CA ALA A 652 31.68 9.99 5.14
C ALA A 652 31.89 11.22 6.05
N ALA A 653 31.86 12.43 5.48
CA ALA A 653 31.88 13.67 6.23
C ALA A 653 30.62 13.84 7.09
N PHE A 654 29.45 13.37 6.64
CA PHE A 654 28.20 13.39 7.40
C PHE A 654 28.23 12.47 8.63
N SER A 655 28.64 11.20 8.50
CA SER A 655 28.85 10.31 9.65
C SER A 655 29.92 10.82 10.62
N GLN A 656 30.98 11.46 10.12
CA GLN A 656 32.00 12.10 10.96
C GLN A 656 31.52 13.42 11.59
N ARG A 657 30.60 14.16 10.96
CA ARG A 657 30.01 15.42 11.45
C ARG A 657 28.85 15.19 12.43
N LEU A 658 28.03 14.16 12.25
CA LEU A 658 27.04 13.73 13.25
C LEU A 658 27.70 13.35 14.57
N ARG A 659 28.89 12.72 14.53
CA ARG A 659 29.72 12.49 15.72
C ARG A 659 30.25 13.78 16.37
N ARG A 660 30.35 14.89 15.63
CA ARG A 660 30.73 16.22 16.16
C ARG A 660 29.53 17.02 16.71
N LEU A 661 28.30 16.62 16.39
CA LEU A 661 27.05 17.25 16.84
C LEU A 661 26.45 16.57 18.09
N GLN A 662 27.07 15.51 18.60
CA GLN A 662 26.75 14.96 19.91
C GLN A 662 27.34 15.88 21.00
N PRO A 663 26.58 16.29 22.04
CA PRO A 663 27.15 16.99 23.19
C PRO A 663 28.12 16.04 23.92
N GLU A 664 29.25 16.58 24.40
CA GLU A 664 30.22 15.86 25.25
C GLU A 664 29.60 15.13 26.45
#